data_AF-A0A955VCV9-F1
#
_entry.id   AF-A0A955VCV9-F1
#
_cell.length_a   1.000
_cell.length_b   1.000
_cell.length_c   1.000
_cell.angle_alpha   90.00
_cell.angle_beta   90.00
_cell.angle_gamma   90.00
#
_symmetry.space_group_name_H-M   'P 1'
#
loop_
_entity.id
_entity.type
_entity.pdbx_description
1 polymer ?
#
loop_
_entity_poly.entity_id
_entity_poly.type
_entity_poly.pdbx_seq_one_letter_code
_entity_poly.pdbx_strand_id
1 'polypeptide(L)'
;PVALSAGLPLRAALAEPAWAALANDGERVVVPELPPARLIDALAAAARESGEERGPAALSEASARVAFYRWLLGAAPALEGDAQALGTLGNAPLLPTEAGGFRAPRELLLGDDAGADLPAEIGLAAWRPAAEVPAVLRAWLRQAVQLERGRRRQLMSLLEDAHRGAEADGDVARSAAVLRAMAGCWPAETAAEDATAFDWSVKNHKLDRLRVAVERGGEWEQVRRLLAPTAVERGLLAAFLVDPPPATAPAYDEPALVGLLTRIGAARALPAARIEALTTSGEGLEPGLEATLALARYLGGLAMDAPEAVAGLDLERAAWIPDRGGVRRAPADLYWPDDDVLDLLGEDPAALPHAEVALTLPEALIARLPFRRAAEARVADVLRTIRARGATMTALLWLDRAVAGGALSRDRAAEADLRETFAAPRLRDDDGAWRPASGLVVTPAPELVGDLVTGSRDGLRLPALATALGFHERVGPSEVARYLAAVGARLEELGAGGLVAADPAVLARLPRCLGLLARRGRRTVERLPLVARGPDGRATVVMSDAPGLALPRPVELANVARAKGFPLLLVDLAEDDEVAADWLAELGVPDLMPTVRKPTGPGQREALGGVLMEALGAPAPPRPPAPPKGGERRWRDRVRGWFFDDDGDDRAPAPEPSATRRPDDAGRADARDEGTPFRAPDHGRWFEGREAIGSQLDSDGTFSIERAVAPEYGLAFAPSALPFPHRYAPLALGARFDPATQRWLPARDRPTARLVAEGFAPARAGSYEVALTGRLPRGDNAFPTPLFGRLVAVSSAADVGARVVPGRAGRTFVALRGPGEVACRVVLDEAPEHVGGGVIGAPAGAEGALRPLLAPTVPDEELPDEALAECERLRVAALPALEKAVAVREFVRRRYAYDPSYLEDAAAARWLRRVTRGRPNVHIAALHATEGRGGRYLGRGVCYELGAMACEMLRRAGVPAAIASGWVWEGGELTAPDHLWAMALLPSEVGLRWAPIDPATRDGRALRVSRRPPGDWARPEAPRGERAPRGPAWSAQDDAGGRWTAPEEREAPPRSRREGSASAAPRAVGGQRQAPKPRRERDRRPPRAPVGELMRVVQHLAELSGEELDGATLFRRCRELLDDPAKASELLRAMGLEVEDDGQP
;
A
#
# COMPACT_ATOMS: atom_id res chain seq x y z
N PRO A 1 50.09 -43.40 36.57
CA PRO A 1 51.34 -43.76 35.86
C PRO A 1 51.57 -45.24 35.47
N VAL A 2 50.96 -46.31 36.02
CA VAL A 2 51.22 -47.69 35.51
C VAL A 2 50.01 -48.67 35.44
N ALA A 3 48.78 -48.31 35.85
CA ALA A 3 47.59 -49.21 35.68
C ALA A 3 46.20 -48.51 35.63
N LEU A 4 45.96 -47.66 34.63
CA LEU A 4 44.68 -47.65 33.89
C LEU A 4 44.96 -47.82 32.38
N SER A 5 46.09 -48.49 32.12
CA SER A 5 46.88 -48.57 30.91
C SER A 5 46.71 -49.91 30.18
N ALA A 6 45.48 -50.39 30.02
CA ALA A 6 45.22 -51.57 29.18
C ALA A 6 43.88 -51.48 28.44
N GLY A 7 43.89 -50.78 27.29
CA GLY A 7 43.16 -51.05 26.04
C GLY A 7 41.63 -51.05 26.07
N LEU A 8 40.90 -50.19 25.36
CA LEU A 8 41.10 -49.60 24.01
C LEU A 8 39.89 -48.62 23.77
N PRO A 9 39.91 -47.72 22.76
CA PRO A 9 40.86 -46.60 22.49
C PRO A 9 40.14 -45.23 22.27
N LEU A 10 40.82 -44.14 21.81
CA LEU A 10 40.39 -42.70 21.86
C LEU A 10 40.20 -41.99 20.49
N ARG A 11 39.01 -41.66 19.96
CA ARG A 11 37.62 -41.86 20.42
C ARG A 11 37.18 -43.28 20.75
N ALA A 12 37.72 -44.37 20.19
CA ALA A 12 38.87 -44.55 19.30
C ALA A 12 38.73 -44.12 17.87
N ALA A 13 37.55 -44.27 17.34
CA ALA A 13 37.42 -44.23 15.90
C ALA A 13 36.99 -42.84 15.41
N LEU A 14 37.40 -41.76 16.09
CA LEU A 14 37.57 -40.46 15.40
C LEU A 14 38.76 -40.48 14.43
N ALA A 15 39.42 -41.65 14.32
CA ALA A 15 40.29 -42.03 13.23
C ALA A 15 39.72 -43.11 12.27
N GLU A 16 38.43 -43.51 12.30
CA GLU A 16 37.87 -44.33 11.19
C GLU A 16 36.87 -43.58 10.29
N PRO A 17 37.21 -43.36 9.00
CA PRO A 17 36.30 -42.81 7.99
C PRO A 17 35.06 -43.67 7.71
N ALA A 18 35.10 -44.97 8.03
CA ALA A 18 34.04 -45.93 7.69
C ALA A 18 32.72 -45.71 8.48
N TRP A 19 32.78 -45.10 9.67
CA TRP A 19 31.60 -44.86 10.50
C TRP A 19 30.93 -43.49 10.28
N ALA A 20 31.62 -42.53 9.66
CA ALA A 20 30.98 -41.29 9.19
C ALA A 20 29.96 -41.58 8.07
N ALA A 21 30.10 -42.72 7.39
CA ALA A 21 29.11 -43.22 6.44
C ALA A 21 27.87 -43.83 7.14
N LEU A 22 28.01 -44.39 8.35
CA LEU A 22 26.91 -45.00 9.13
C LEU A 22 26.09 -43.98 9.92
N ALA A 23 26.64 -42.80 10.24
CA ALA A 23 25.88 -41.71 10.88
C ALA A 23 24.91 -40.99 9.90
N ASN A 24 24.98 -41.28 8.60
CA ASN A 24 24.01 -40.79 7.61
C ASN A 24 22.78 -41.70 7.45
N ASP A 25 22.77 -42.89 8.08
CA ASP A 25 21.65 -43.83 8.02
C ASP A 25 20.99 -44.00 9.41
N GLY A 26 20.04 -43.12 9.70
CA GLY A 26 18.71 -43.49 10.20
C GLY A 26 18.48 -44.05 11.61
N GLU A 27 19.40 -44.74 12.30
CA GLU A 27 19.03 -45.42 13.56
C GLU A 27 20.02 -45.28 14.73
N ARG A 28 19.46 -44.82 15.87
CA ARG A 28 20.12 -44.59 17.16
C ARG A 28 20.70 -45.87 17.76
N VAL A 29 22.02 -45.98 17.86
CA VAL A 29 22.70 -46.91 18.79
C VAL A 29 23.07 -46.19 20.08
N VAL A 30 22.51 -46.67 21.19
CA VAL A 30 22.66 -46.14 22.55
C VAL A 30 24.04 -46.51 23.12
N VAL A 31 24.96 -45.53 23.13
CA VAL A 31 26.13 -45.50 24.04
C VAL A 31 25.81 -44.44 25.10
N PRO A 32 26.10 -44.66 26.41
CA PRO A 32 25.82 -43.64 27.41
C PRO A 32 26.62 -42.37 27.08
N GLU A 33 25.93 -41.26 26.83
CA GLU A 33 26.53 -39.99 26.44
C GLU A 33 27.50 -39.53 27.53
N LEU A 34 28.80 -39.43 27.18
CA LEU A 34 29.76 -38.73 28.02
C LEU A 34 29.32 -37.25 28.10
N PRO A 35 29.08 -36.70 29.30
CA PRO A 35 28.62 -35.32 29.44
C PRO A 35 29.64 -34.35 28.81
N PRO A 36 29.20 -33.36 28.01
CA PRO A 36 30.10 -32.42 27.34
C PRO A 36 31.15 -31.77 28.26
N ALA A 37 30.76 -31.44 29.50
CA ALA A 37 31.66 -30.89 30.52
C ALA A 37 32.88 -31.78 30.79
N ARG A 38 32.70 -33.10 30.89
CA ARG A 38 33.79 -34.05 31.19
C ARG A 38 34.78 -34.16 30.04
N LEU A 39 34.30 -34.07 28.80
CA LEU A 39 35.17 -34.07 27.63
C LEU A 39 36.00 -32.78 27.54
N ILE A 40 35.36 -31.62 27.79
CA ILE A 40 36.06 -30.33 27.83
C ILE A 40 37.12 -30.32 28.94
N ASP A 41 36.82 -30.82 30.14
CA ASP A 41 37.79 -30.90 31.24
C ASP A 41 39.00 -31.79 30.88
N ALA A 42 38.76 -32.94 30.25
CA ALA A 42 39.81 -33.85 29.82
C ALA A 42 40.71 -33.23 28.73
N LEU A 43 40.10 -32.56 27.74
CA LEU A 43 40.84 -31.83 26.71
C LEU A 43 41.64 -30.66 27.30
N ALA A 44 41.06 -29.90 28.23
CA ALA A 44 41.73 -28.81 28.92
C ALA A 44 42.90 -29.29 29.81
N ALA A 45 42.80 -30.48 30.42
CA ALA A 45 43.91 -31.11 31.14
C ALA A 45 45.03 -31.51 30.16
N ALA A 46 44.68 -32.19 29.06
CA ALA A 46 45.65 -32.60 28.04
C ALA A 46 46.36 -31.41 27.36
N ALA A 47 45.63 -30.31 27.15
CA ALA A 47 46.18 -29.08 26.59
C ALA A 47 47.20 -28.42 27.54
N ARG A 48 46.93 -28.45 28.87
CA ARG A 48 47.87 -27.96 29.89
C ARG A 48 49.17 -28.75 29.94
N GLU A 49 49.12 -30.06 29.73
CA GLU A 49 50.32 -30.93 29.70
C GLU A 49 51.17 -30.72 28.44
N SER A 50 50.53 -30.37 27.32
CA SER A 50 51.18 -30.26 26.01
C SER A 50 51.70 -28.86 25.70
N GLY A 51 51.16 -27.83 26.37
CA GLY A 51 51.52 -26.43 26.18
C GLY A 51 50.90 -25.79 24.93
N GLU A 52 50.98 -24.46 24.88
CA GLU A 52 50.38 -23.64 23.82
C GLU A 52 50.98 -23.86 22.43
N GLU A 53 52.24 -24.31 22.31
CA GLU A 53 52.87 -24.52 21.00
C GLU A 53 52.36 -25.77 20.28
N ARG A 54 51.95 -26.82 21.02
CA ARG A 54 51.58 -28.11 20.44
C ARG A 54 50.09 -28.43 20.54
N GLY A 55 49.39 -27.83 21.49
CA GLY A 55 48.00 -28.19 21.79
C GLY A 55 47.87 -29.65 22.27
N PRO A 56 46.67 -30.12 22.62
CA PRO A 56 46.49 -31.49 23.06
C PRO A 56 46.80 -32.48 21.93
N ALA A 57 47.54 -33.55 22.25
CA ALA A 57 47.94 -34.58 21.27
C ALA A 57 46.75 -35.15 20.46
N ALA A 58 45.56 -35.23 21.07
CA ALA A 58 44.33 -35.68 20.43
C ALA A 58 43.81 -34.74 19.32
N LEU A 59 44.28 -33.50 19.25
CA LEU A 59 43.96 -32.50 18.22
C LEU A 59 45.14 -32.23 17.28
N SER A 60 46.19 -33.06 17.31
CA SER A 60 47.35 -32.90 16.43
C SER A 60 47.02 -33.15 14.94
N GLU A 61 46.07 -34.04 14.65
CA GLU A 61 45.59 -34.32 13.29
C GLU A 61 44.44 -33.40 12.85
N ALA A 62 44.47 -32.95 11.58
CA ALA A 62 43.45 -32.06 11.02
C ALA A 62 42.04 -32.69 11.00
N SER A 63 41.94 -33.99 10.71
CA SER A 63 40.69 -34.76 10.75
C SER A 63 40.05 -34.75 12.15
N ALA A 64 40.87 -34.92 13.19
CA ALA A 64 40.42 -34.90 14.58
C ALA A 64 39.93 -33.51 14.99
N ARG A 65 40.59 -32.44 14.52
CA ARG A 65 40.14 -31.04 14.73
C ARG A 65 38.80 -30.76 14.07
N VAL A 66 38.61 -31.15 12.81
CA VAL A 66 37.33 -31.00 12.12
C VAL A 66 36.19 -31.73 12.85
N ALA A 67 36.45 -32.94 13.34
CA ALA A 67 35.47 -33.69 14.12
C ALA A 67 35.16 -33.02 15.47
N PHE A 68 36.17 -32.47 16.13
CA PHE A 68 36.02 -31.69 17.36
C PHE A 68 35.17 -30.43 17.14
N TYR A 69 35.40 -29.69 16.04
CA TYR A 69 34.60 -28.50 15.71
C TYR A 69 33.12 -28.81 15.48
N ARG A 70 32.83 -29.91 14.75
CA ARG A 70 31.43 -30.38 14.56
C ARG A 70 30.79 -30.80 15.87
N TRP A 71 31.55 -31.48 16.73
CA TRP A 71 31.07 -31.88 18.05
C TRP A 71 30.76 -30.67 18.94
N LEU A 72 31.65 -29.67 18.98
CA LEU A 72 31.44 -28.43 19.74
C LEU A 72 30.13 -27.73 19.31
N LEU A 73 29.88 -27.61 18.01
CA LEU A 73 28.66 -27.01 17.48
C LEU A 73 27.39 -27.81 17.86
N GLY A 74 27.48 -29.15 17.86
CA GLY A 74 26.37 -30.01 18.31
C GLY A 74 26.15 -29.96 19.83
N ALA A 75 27.22 -29.74 20.61
CA ALA A 75 27.18 -29.66 22.07
C ALA A 75 26.91 -28.24 22.61
N ALA A 76 26.84 -27.23 21.73
CA ALA A 76 26.71 -25.83 22.08
C ALA A 76 25.54 -25.54 23.06
N PRO A 77 24.30 -26.04 22.84
CA PRO A 77 23.19 -25.78 23.77
C PRO A 77 23.42 -26.34 25.18
N ALA A 78 24.10 -27.49 25.27
CA ALA A 78 24.40 -28.12 26.55
C ALA A 78 25.52 -27.37 27.30
N LEU A 79 26.52 -26.88 26.57
CA LEU A 79 27.61 -26.07 27.13
C LEU A 79 27.11 -24.70 27.58
N GLU A 80 26.21 -24.05 26.85
CA GLU A 80 25.58 -22.78 27.23
C GLU A 80 24.82 -22.86 28.56
N GLY A 81 24.25 -24.03 28.88
CA GLY A 81 23.63 -24.31 30.17
C GLY A 81 24.60 -24.58 31.32
N ASP A 82 25.91 -24.73 31.06
CA ASP A 82 26.95 -25.08 32.03
C ASP A 82 28.08 -24.04 32.03
N ALA A 83 27.93 -23.03 32.89
CA ALA A 83 28.90 -21.93 33.02
C ALA A 83 30.31 -22.39 33.41
N GLN A 84 30.45 -23.51 34.13
CA GLN A 84 31.75 -24.06 34.50
C GLN A 84 32.42 -24.68 33.26
N ALA A 85 31.69 -25.49 32.50
CA ALA A 85 32.20 -26.09 31.26
C ALA A 85 32.57 -25.03 30.21
N LEU A 86 31.75 -24.00 30.05
CA LEU A 86 32.08 -22.84 29.20
C LEU A 86 33.30 -22.07 29.71
N GLY A 87 33.43 -21.92 31.02
CA GLY A 87 34.62 -21.36 31.65
C GLY A 87 35.88 -22.16 31.33
N THR A 88 35.83 -23.49 31.45
CA THR A 88 36.93 -24.38 31.09
C THR A 88 37.26 -24.29 29.61
N LEU A 89 36.26 -24.40 28.72
CA LEU A 89 36.43 -24.28 27.28
C LEU A 89 37.08 -22.94 26.92
N GLY A 90 36.61 -21.85 27.51
CA GLY A 90 37.12 -20.50 27.23
C GLY A 90 38.58 -20.28 27.65
N ASN A 91 39.08 -21.01 28.65
CA ASN A 91 40.44 -20.87 29.16
C ASN A 91 41.43 -21.93 28.61
N ALA A 92 40.95 -22.95 27.91
CA ALA A 92 41.79 -24.05 27.43
C ALA A 92 42.37 -23.77 26.04
N PRO A 93 43.69 -23.95 25.81
CA PRO A 93 44.31 -23.73 24.50
C PRO A 93 43.96 -24.87 23.53
N LEU A 94 42.77 -24.78 22.95
CA LEU A 94 42.17 -25.83 22.10
C LEU A 94 42.02 -25.40 20.64
N LEU A 95 42.18 -24.10 20.34
CA LEU A 95 42.02 -23.57 18.99
C LEU A 95 43.39 -23.23 18.40
N PRO A 96 43.72 -23.74 17.20
CA PRO A 96 44.93 -23.34 16.50
C PRO A 96 44.81 -21.90 16.01
N THR A 97 45.95 -21.25 15.85
CA THR A 97 46.10 -19.86 15.40
C THR A 97 46.82 -19.78 14.06
N GLU A 98 46.70 -18.65 13.36
CA GLU A 98 47.44 -18.42 12.12
C GLU A 98 48.96 -18.42 12.32
N ALA A 99 49.44 -18.08 13.52
CA ALA A 99 50.85 -18.18 13.91
C ALA A 99 51.33 -19.64 14.16
N GLY A 100 50.45 -20.64 14.05
CA GLY A 100 50.79 -22.05 14.16
C GLY A 100 50.76 -22.66 15.57
N GLY A 101 50.42 -21.86 16.60
CA GLY A 101 50.23 -22.34 17.98
C GLY A 101 48.74 -22.50 18.35
N PHE A 102 48.46 -23.00 19.54
CA PHE A 102 47.12 -23.12 20.13
C PHE A 102 46.88 -22.06 21.20
N ARG A 103 45.65 -21.53 21.22
CA ARG A 103 45.21 -20.47 22.14
C ARG A 103 43.82 -20.77 22.66
N ALA A 104 43.52 -20.19 23.82
CA ALA A 104 42.20 -20.30 24.40
C ALA A 104 41.22 -19.36 23.69
N PRO A 105 39.92 -19.71 23.57
CA PRO A 105 38.93 -18.83 22.95
C PRO A 105 38.89 -17.43 23.58
N ARG A 106 39.14 -17.28 24.90
CA ARG A 106 39.21 -15.98 25.60
C ARG A 106 40.41 -15.12 25.24
N GLU A 107 41.38 -15.66 24.51
CA GLU A 107 42.57 -14.93 24.08
C GLU A 107 42.50 -14.52 22.61
N LEU A 108 41.48 -14.96 21.89
CA LEU A 108 41.39 -14.82 20.43
C LEU A 108 40.38 -13.77 19.99
N LEU A 109 40.70 -13.11 18.88
CA LEU A 109 39.77 -12.33 18.08
C LEU A 109 38.93 -13.28 17.21
N LEU A 110 37.76 -13.65 17.72
CA LEU A 110 36.85 -14.61 17.09
C LEU A 110 35.89 -13.99 16.07
N GLY A 111 36.11 -12.75 15.64
CA GLY A 111 35.28 -12.10 14.62
C GLY A 111 35.67 -12.57 13.21
N ASP A 112 34.68 -12.92 12.38
CA ASP A 112 34.92 -13.42 11.02
C ASP A 112 35.63 -12.39 10.10
N ASP A 113 35.49 -11.09 10.39
CA ASP A 113 36.11 -9.97 9.64
C ASP A 113 37.17 -9.18 10.45
N ALA A 114 37.62 -9.70 11.61
CA ALA A 114 38.51 -8.97 12.52
C ALA A 114 39.96 -8.91 11.99
N GLY A 115 40.14 -8.13 10.93
CA GLY A 115 41.41 -7.72 10.37
C GLY A 115 41.97 -8.60 9.24
N ALA A 116 41.15 -9.34 8.51
CA ALA A 116 41.60 -10.04 7.28
C ALA A 116 42.42 -9.10 6.36
N ASP A 117 42.06 -7.81 6.33
CA ASP A 117 42.73 -6.74 5.56
C ASP A 117 43.89 -6.04 6.31
N LEU A 118 44.25 -6.49 7.51
CA LEU A 118 45.32 -5.90 8.31
C LEU A 118 46.69 -6.48 7.91
N PRO A 119 47.70 -5.64 7.63
CA PRO A 119 49.04 -6.11 7.32
C PRO A 119 49.59 -7.11 8.35
N ALA A 120 50.24 -8.16 7.87
CA ALA A 120 50.86 -9.20 8.72
C ALA A 120 51.82 -8.61 9.77
N GLU A 121 52.42 -7.46 9.46
CA GLU A 121 53.33 -6.66 10.29
C GLU A 121 52.71 -6.19 11.62
N ILE A 122 51.38 -6.12 11.73
CA ILE A 122 50.67 -5.74 12.97
C ILE A 122 50.74 -6.88 14.02
N GLY A 123 51.15 -8.10 13.62
CA GLY A 123 51.38 -9.21 14.54
C GLY A 123 50.11 -9.88 15.05
N LEU A 124 48.99 -9.77 14.31
CA LEU A 124 47.69 -10.33 14.70
C LEU A 124 47.56 -11.84 14.44
N ALA A 125 48.51 -12.47 13.74
CA ALA A 125 48.47 -13.91 13.43
C ALA A 125 48.36 -14.79 14.70
N ALA A 126 48.94 -14.35 15.83
CA ALA A 126 48.84 -15.06 17.11
C ALA A 126 47.49 -14.84 17.85
N TRP A 127 46.68 -13.90 17.37
CA TRP A 127 45.39 -13.52 17.95
C TRP A 127 44.21 -14.07 17.15
N ARG A 128 44.47 -14.60 15.96
CA ARG A 128 43.43 -15.13 15.07
C ARG A 128 43.38 -16.64 15.09
N PRO A 129 42.18 -17.23 15.09
CA PRO A 129 42.03 -18.66 14.85
C PRO A 129 42.51 -19.01 13.44
N ALA A 130 43.12 -20.17 13.28
CA ALA A 130 43.54 -20.67 11.97
C ALA A 130 42.33 -20.81 11.02
N ALA A 131 42.58 -20.70 9.71
CA ALA A 131 41.54 -20.77 8.67
C ALA A 131 40.70 -22.05 8.71
N GLU A 132 41.22 -23.14 9.30
CA GLU A 132 40.48 -24.40 9.48
C GLU A 132 39.37 -24.35 10.55
N VAL A 133 39.34 -23.34 11.42
CA VAL A 133 38.29 -23.18 12.43
C VAL A 133 37.04 -22.60 11.74
N PRO A 134 35.88 -23.31 11.72
CA PRO A 134 34.72 -22.87 10.96
C PRO A 134 34.13 -21.53 11.45
N ALA A 135 33.70 -20.67 10.53
CA ALA A 135 33.07 -19.37 10.84
C ALA A 135 31.92 -19.49 11.84
N VAL A 136 31.03 -20.48 11.65
CA VAL A 136 29.91 -20.75 12.55
C VAL A 136 30.37 -21.04 13.98
N LEU A 137 31.51 -21.72 14.15
CA LEU A 137 32.08 -22.00 15.47
C LEU A 137 32.69 -20.74 16.09
N ARG A 138 33.39 -19.93 15.31
CA ARG A 138 33.94 -18.65 15.76
C ARG A 138 32.84 -17.69 16.23
N ALA A 139 31.77 -17.57 15.45
CA ALA A 139 30.59 -16.77 15.78
C ALA A 139 29.93 -17.22 17.09
N TRP A 140 29.73 -18.53 17.28
CA TRP A 140 29.20 -19.08 18.53
C TRP A 140 30.13 -18.79 19.72
N LEU A 141 31.43 -19.09 19.60
CA LEU A 141 32.39 -18.85 20.67
C LEU A 141 32.50 -17.37 21.03
N ARG A 142 32.40 -16.46 20.06
CA ARG A 142 32.39 -15.01 20.28
C ARG A 142 31.22 -14.58 21.16
N GLN A 143 30.06 -15.23 21.03
CA GLN A 143 28.87 -14.97 21.86
C GLN A 143 29.00 -15.62 23.24
N ALA A 144 29.49 -16.86 23.27
CA ALA A 144 29.55 -17.67 24.49
C ALA A 144 30.72 -17.30 25.42
N VAL A 145 31.79 -16.68 24.89
CA VAL A 145 33.06 -16.48 25.60
C VAL A 145 33.61 -15.07 25.34
N GLN A 146 33.85 -14.30 26.41
CA GLN A 146 34.41 -12.96 26.29
C GLN A 146 35.95 -12.92 26.27
N LEU A 147 36.51 -12.01 25.47
CA LEU A 147 37.95 -11.73 25.45
C LEU A 147 38.43 -11.27 26.83
N GLU A 148 39.48 -11.91 27.34
CA GLU A 148 40.05 -11.66 28.66
C GLU A 148 40.52 -10.20 28.81
N ARG A 149 40.27 -9.57 29.96
CA ARG A 149 40.62 -8.16 30.21
C ARG A 149 42.11 -7.85 30.04
N GLY A 150 43.02 -8.75 30.43
CA GLY A 150 44.46 -8.57 30.22
C GLY A 150 44.83 -8.56 28.74
N ARG A 151 44.33 -9.55 28.00
CA ARG A 151 44.53 -9.71 26.56
C ARG A 151 43.91 -8.59 25.75
N ARG A 152 42.69 -8.17 26.09
CA ARG A 152 42.00 -7.02 25.49
C ARG A 152 42.85 -5.74 25.57
N ARG A 153 43.50 -5.48 26.71
CA ARG A 153 44.38 -4.31 26.89
C ARG A 153 45.61 -4.37 25.98
N GLN A 154 46.26 -5.52 25.90
CA GLN A 154 47.43 -5.72 25.04
C GLN A 154 47.04 -5.53 23.56
N LEU A 155 45.91 -6.11 23.15
CA LEU A 155 45.39 -5.98 21.79
C LEU A 155 45.02 -4.55 21.44
N MET A 156 44.33 -3.82 22.33
CA MET A 156 43.99 -2.42 22.10
C MET A 156 45.23 -1.54 21.94
N SER A 157 46.32 -1.81 22.67
CA SER A 157 47.59 -1.09 22.47
C SER A 157 48.18 -1.34 21.08
N LEU A 158 48.18 -2.59 20.61
CA LEU A 158 48.69 -2.94 19.28
C LEU A 158 47.87 -2.27 18.16
N LEU A 159 46.54 -2.28 18.31
CA LEU A 159 45.64 -1.66 17.34
C LEU A 159 45.75 -0.14 17.36
N GLU A 160 45.94 0.49 18.54
CA GLU A 160 46.16 1.93 18.66
C GLU A 160 47.42 2.37 17.90
N ASP A 161 48.53 1.65 18.08
CA ASP A 161 49.78 1.94 17.37
C ASP A 161 49.64 1.71 15.86
N ALA A 162 48.94 0.65 15.45
CA ALA A 162 48.65 0.38 14.04
C ALA A 162 47.79 1.48 13.39
N HIS A 163 46.80 2.01 14.11
CA HIS A 163 45.97 3.13 13.63
C HIS A 163 46.79 4.41 13.49
N ARG A 164 47.67 4.72 14.45
CA ARG A 164 48.59 5.87 14.35
C ARG A 164 49.53 5.76 13.15
N GLY A 165 50.01 4.55 12.86
CA GLY A 165 50.77 4.28 11.64
C GLY A 165 49.95 4.59 10.38
N ALA A 166 48.72 4.08 10.30
CA ALA A 166 47.82 4.35 9.18
C ALA A 166 47.49 5.85 9.02
N GLU A 167 47.29 6.58 10.12
CA GLU A 167 47.12 8.04 10.11
C GLU A 167 48.35 8.75 9.54
N ALA A 168 49.56 8.39 9.98
CA ALA A 168 50.81 8.99 9.51
C ALA A 168 51.07 8.72 8.02
N ASP A 169 50.67 7.53 7.54
CA ASP A 169 50.78 7.12 6.15
C ASP A 169 49.66 7.69 5.26
N GLY A 170 48.61 8.28 5.86
CA GLY A 170 47.41 8.73 5.14
C GLY A 170 46.55 7.58 4.58
N ASP A 171 46.70 6.37 5.10
CA ASP A 171 46.03 5.16 4.62
C ASP A 171 44.68 4.95 5.32
N VAL A 172 43.63 5.45 4.67
CA VAL A 172 42.25 5.38 5.16
C VAL A 172 41.74 3.93 5.22
N ALA A 173 42.11 3.09 4.24
CA ALA A 173 41.65 1.70 4.18
C ALA A 173 42.24 0.86 5.32
N ARG A 174 43.55 1.02 5.57
CA ARG A 174 44.22 0.40 6.71
C ARG A 174 43.65 0.90 8.03
N SER A 175 43.39 2.20 8.16
CA SER A 175 42.75 2.75 9.35
C SER A 175 41.36 2.15 9.60
N ALA A 176 40.51 2.05 8.57
CA ALA A 176 39.19 1.44 8.70
C ALA A 176 39.28 -0.03 9.13
N ALA A 177 40.22 -0.80 8.58
CA ALA A 177 40.46 -2.18 8.98
C ALA A 177 40.93 -2.29 10.45
N VAL A 178 41.76 -1.36 10.93
CA VAL A 178 42.22 -1.33 12.33
C VAL A 178 41.06 -1.01 13.27
N LEU A 179 40.26 0.01 12.94
CA LEU A 179 39.10 0.38 13.74
C LEU A 179 38.03 -0.73 13.75
N ARG A 180 37.92 -1.53 12.68
CA ARG A 180 37.02 -2.70 12.65
C ARG A 180 37.46 -3.77 13.64
N ALA A 181 38.77 -4.04 13.71
CA ALA A 181 39.32 -4.92 14.72
C ALA A 181 39.11 -4.38 16.16
N MET A 182 39.24 -3.05 16.36
CA MET A 182 38.91 -2.42 17.64
C MET A 182 37.43 -2.57 18.01
N ALA A 183 36.52 -2.36 17.06
CA ALA A 183 35.08 -2.55 17.27
C ALA A 183 34.76 -4.02 17.63
N GLY A 184 35.47 -4.96 17.02
CA GLY A 184 35.38 -6.39 17.34
C GLY A 184 35.72 -6.75 18.79
N CYS A 185 36.53 -5.94 19.47
CA CYS A 185 36.86 -6.11 20.90
C CYS A 185 35.70 -5.73 21.84
N TRP A 186 34.68 -5.03 21.33
CA TRP A 186 33.56 -4.48 22.10
C TRP A 186 32.21 -4.76 21.42
N PRO A 187 31.76 -6.03 21.35
CA PRO A 187 30.48 -6.36 20.74
C PRO A 187 29.32 -5.59 21.41
N ALA A 188 28.37 -5.15 20.58
CA ALA A 188 27.25 -4.29 21.01
C ALA A 188 26.41 -4.89 22.14
N GLU A 189 26.28 -6.21 22.18
CA GLU A 189 25.47 -6.97 23.15
C GLU A 189 26.06 -6.96 24.58
N THR A 190 27.37 -6.72 24.74
CA THR A 190 28.06 -6.67 26.05
C THR A 190 28.37 -5.24 26.50
N ALA A 191 28.04 -4.25 25.68
CA ALA A 191 28.44 -2.86 25.84
C ALA A 191 27.88 -2.18 27.09
N ALA A 192 26.67 -2.53 27.53
CA ALA A 192 26.02 -1.95 28.70
C ALA A 192 26.64 -2.45 30.03
N GLU A 193 27.09 -3.71 30.07
CA GLU A 193 27.63 -4.34 31.29
C GLU A 193 29.12 -4.01 31.52
N ASP A 194 29.86 -3.61 30.47
CA ASP A 194 31.31 -3.32 30.53
C ASP A 194 31.63 -1.85 30.18
N ALA A 195 30.69 -0.92 30.39
CA ALA A 195 30.87 0.52 30.11
C ALA A 195 32.10 1.11 30.83
N THR A 196 32.35 0.70 32.07
CA THR A 196 33.54 1.12 32.84
C THR A 196 34.85 0.64 32.21
N ALA A 197 34.87 -0.56 31.61
CA ALA A 197 36.05 -1.08 30.94
C ALA A 197 36.31 -0.36 29.61
N PHE A 198 35.26 -0.03 28.87
CA PHE A 198 35.37 0.78 27.66
C PHE A 198 35.88 2.20 27.99
N ASP A 199 35.31 2.87 28.99
CA ASP A 199 35.75 4.20 29.45
C ASP A 199 37.21 4.19 29.90
N TRP A 200 37.62 3.12 30.58
CA TRP A 200 39.03 2.92 30.93
C TRP A 200 39.89 2.81 29.68
N SER A 201 39.48 2.06 28.66
CA SER A 201 40.20 1.95 27.39
C SER A 201 40.26 3.27 26.63
N VAL A 202 39.16 4.04 26.57
CA VAL A 202 39.16 5.39 25.97
C VAL A 202 40.20 6.27 26.64
N LYS A 203 40.26 6.28 27.98
CA LYS A 203 41.20 7.10 28.74
C LYS A 203 42.66 6.65 28.59
N ASN A 204 42.93 5.34 28.68
CA ASN A 204 44.31 4.82 28.69
C ASN A 204 44.93 4.75 27.30
N HIS A 205 44.12 4.45 26.28
CA HIS A 205 44.54 4.42 24.87
C HIS A 205 44.29 5.76 24.14
N LYS A 206 43.87 6.80 24.88
CA LYS A 206 43.59 8.15 24.37
C LYS A 206 42.70 8.14 23.12
N LEU A 207 41.70 7.26 23.10
CA LEU A 207 40.82 7.10 21.94
C LEU A 207 40.00 8.38 21.69
N ASP A 208 39.75 9.18 22.73
CA ASP A 208 39.12 10.51 22.63
C ASP A 208 39.91 11.52 21.77
N ARG A 209 41.21 11.25 21.56
CA ARG A 209 42.12 12.04 20.72
C ARG A 209 42.40 11.40 19.37
N LEU A 210 41.80 10.24 19.11
CA LEU A 210 41.97 9.53 17.86
C LEU A 210 41.47 10.42 16.72
N ARG A 211 42.26 10.48 15.65
CA ARG A 211 41.91 11.20 14.41
C ARG A 211 41.53 10.19 13.36
N VAL A 212 40.53 10.52 12.56
CA VAL A 212 40.09 9.73 11.40
C VAL A 212 40.00 10.62 10.18
N ALA A 213 40.08 10.00 9.00
CA ALA A 213 39.97 10.72 7.75
C ALA A 213 38.56 11.34 7.59
N VAL A 214 38.53 12.56 7.07
CA VAL A 214 37.32 13.32 6.76
C VAL A 214 36.93 13.07 5.29
N GLU A 215 35.65 13.09 4.99
CA GLU A 215 35.09 12.83 3.65
C GLU A 215 35.66 13.71 2.52
N ARG A 216 36.04 14.95 2.82
CA ARG A 216 36.58 15.90 1.84
C ARG A 216 38.02 16.27 2.20
N GLY A 217 38.98 15.95 1.32
CA GLY A 217 40.32 16.54 1.33
C GLY A 217 41.47 15.68 1.88
N GLY A 218 41.23 14.42 2.27
CA GLY A 218 42.29 13.57 2.83
C GLY A 218 42.84 14.05 4.19
N GLU A 219 42.19 15.05 4.78
CA GLU A 219 42.52 15.59 6.09
C GLU A 219 42.06 14.63 7.19
N TRP A 220 42.77 14.65 8.32
CA TRP A 220 42.47 13.84 9.50
C TRP A 220 42.04 14.75 10.64
N GLU A 221 40.91 14.46 11.28
CA GLU A 221 40.37 15.27 12.37
C GLU A 221 39.93 14.39 13.54
N GLN A 222 39.92 14.97 14.75
CA GLN A 222 39.53 14.28 15.97
C GLN A 222 38.10 13.79 15.88
N VAL A 223 37.88 12.52 16.23
CA VAL A 223 36.58 11.84 16.16
C VAL A 223 35.45 12.68 16.79
N ARG A 224 35.70 13.32 17.94
CA ARG A 224 34.72 14.16 18.67
C ARG A 224 34.23 15.42 17.93
N ARG A 225 34.89 15.82 16.85
CA ARG A 225 34.53 16.99 16.03
C ARG A 225 33.75 16.59 14.77
N LEU A 226 33.57 15.30 14.55
CA LEU A 226 32.99 14.75 13.34
C LEU A 226 31.61 14.18 13.60
N LEU A 227 30.79 14.21 12.55
CA LEU A 227 29.60 13.40 12.43
C LEU A 227 30.00 12.00 11.91
N ALA A 228 29.46 10.95 12.52
CA ALA A 228 29.63 9.57 12.05
C ALA A 228 28.28 9.04 11.49
N PRO A 229 27.93 9.39 10.23
CA PRO A 229 26.74 8.84 9.58
C PRO A 229 27.01 7.43 9.05
N THR A 230 25.95 6.64 8.95
CA THR A 230 25.92 5.44 8.10
C THR A 230 25.87 5.83 6.62
N ALA A 231 26.10 4.89 5.72
CA ALA A 231 26.04 5.13 4.27
C ALA A 231 24.68 5.72 3.83
N VAL A 232 23.58 5.25 4.42
CA VAL A 232 22.22 5.74 4.13
C VAL A 232 22.06 7.18 4.62
N GLU A 233 22.44 7.47 5.86
CA GLU A 233 22.34 8.82 6.42
C GLU A 233 23.23 9.81 5.68
N ARG A 234 24.42 9.40 5.24
CA ARG A 234 25.30 10.23 4.41
C ARG A 234 24.61 10.67 3.12
N GLY A 235 23.99 9.73 2.41
CA GLY A 235 23.21 10.03 1.21
C GLY A 235 22.06 11.00 1.48
N LEU A 236 21.35 10.83 2.61
CA LEU A 236 20.29 11.75 3.02
C LEU A 236 20.84 13.14 3.34
N LEU A 237 21.88 13.24 4.18
CA LEU A 237 22.52 14.50 4.57
C LEU A 237 23.01 15.28 3.34
N ALA A 238 23.64 14.60 2.39
CA ALA A 238 24.09 15.21 1.13
C ALA A 238 22.94 15.69 0.24
N ALA A 239 21.76 15.05 0.33
CA ALA A 239 20.59 15.42 -0.46
C ALA A 239 19.83 16.64 0.08
N PHE A 240 19.95 16.96 1.38
CA PHE A 240 19.20 18.06 1.98
C PHE A 240 20.05 19.20 2.56
N LEU A 241 21.33 19.02 2.84
CA LEU A 241 22.16 20.09 3.41
C LEU A 241 22.91 20.86 2.33
N VAL A 242 22.76 22.19 2.36
CA VAL A 242 23.58 23.11 1.53
C VAL A 242 25.06 23.05 1.93
N ASP A 243 25.31 22.99 3.24
CA ASP A 243 26.64 22.88 3.81
C ASP A 243 26.65 21.76 4.87
N PRO A 244 27.08 20.54 4.51
CA PRO A 244 27.12 19.41 5.42
C PRO A 244 28.25 19.58 6.45
N PRO A 245 28.02 19.26 7.73
CA PRO A 245 29.08 19.31 8.74
C PRO A 245 30.19 18.30 8.40
N PRO A 246 31.42 18.51 8.92
CA PRO A 246 32.51 17.56 8.75
C PRO A 246 32.09 16.15 9.20
N ALA A 247 32.13 15.20 8.26
CA ALA A 247 31.78 13.82 8.50
C ALA A 247 32.99 12.92 8.29
N THR A 248 32.99 11.77 8.97
CA THR A 248 33.96 10.70 8.74
C THR A 248 33.96 10.29 7.27
N ALA A 249 35.09 9.82 6.74
CA ALA A 249 35.16 9.31 5.36
C ALA A 249 34.24 8.09 5.13
N PRO A 250 33.77 7.84 3.88
CA PRO A 250 32.88 6.73 3.56
C PRO A 250 33.40 5.34 3.94
N ALA A 251 34.73 5.17 4.07
CA ALA A 251 35.35 3.94 4.54
C ALA A 251 34.93 3.54 5.97
N TYR A 252 34.35 4.46 6.74
CA TYR A 252 33.91 4.26 8.11
C TYR A 252 32.38 4.12 8.27
N ASP A 253 31.63 4.01 7.17
CA ASP A 253 30.15 4.00 7.16
C ASP A 253 29.52 2.71 7.72
N GLU A 254 30.34 1.70 7.97
CA GLU A 254 29.92 0.41 8.51
C GLU A 254 29.32 0.57 9.92
N PRO A 255 28.15 -0.04 10.22
CA PRO A 255 27.47 0.15 11.52
C PRO A 255 28.35 -0.13 12.75
N ALA A 256 29.24 -1.12 12.68
CA ALA A 256 30.17 -1.44 13.77
C ALA A 256 31.20 -0.32 14.01
N LEU A 257 31.69 0.31 12.94
CA LEU A 257 32.62 1.44 12.99
C LEU A 257 31.91 2.69 13.48
N VAL A 258 30.73 3.00 12.93
CA VAL A 258 29.89 4.12 13.39
C VAL A 258 29.62 3.98 14.89
N GLY A 259 29.21 2.80 15.35
CA GLY A 259 28.97 2.53 16.77
C GLY A 259 30.21 2.76 17.64
N LEU A 260 31.39 2.30 17.22
CA LEU A 260 32.65 2.56 17.93
C LEU A 260 32.98 4.06 17.97
N LEU A 261 32.91 4.75 16.83
CA LEU A 261 33.25 6.17 16.69
C LEU A 261 32.31 7.05 17.51
N THR A 262 31.00 6.78 17.49
CA THR A 262 30.03 7.46 18.34
C THR A 262 30.34 7.26 19.82
N ARG A 263 30.70 6.03 20.22
CA ARG A 263 31.05 5.72 21.62
C ARG A 263 32.36 6.39 22.06
N ILE A 264 33.30 6.62 21.14
CA ILE A 264 34.53 7.39 21.37
C ILE A 264 34.21 8.90 21.50
N GLY A 265 33.19 9.39 20.81
CA GLY A 265 32.68 10.75 20.96
C GLY A 265 32.23 11.45 19.68
N ALA A 266 32.20 10.78 18.52
CA ALA A 266 31.63 11.36 17.30
C ALA A 266 30.14 11.64 17.48
N ALA A 267 29.67 12.73 16.88
CA ALA A 267 28.24 13.01 16.86
C ALA A 267 27.51 11.95 16.03
N ARG A 268 26.40 11.43 16.55
CA ARG A 268 25.52 10.49 15.82
C ARG A 268 24.53 11.22 14.92
N ALA A 269 24.14 12.43 15.31
CA ALA A 269 23.13 13.23 14.65
C ALA A 269 23.56 14.70 14.54
N LEU A 270 22.86 15.44 13.68
CA LEU A 270 23.02 16.89 13.60
C LEU A 270 22.73 17.55 14.97
N PRO A 271 23.42 18.66 15.31
CA PRO A 271 23.12 19.42 16.52
C PRO A 271 21.65 19.86 16.53
N ALA A 272 21.01 19.83 17.70
CA ALA A 272 19.59 20.20 17.86
C ALA A 272 19.25 21.57 17.26
N ALA A 273 20.08 22.58 17.52
CA ALA A 273 19.91 23.92 16.95
C ALA A 273 19.93 23.96 15.40
N ARG A 274 20.68 23.05 14.77
CA ARG A 274 20.72 22.93 13.30
C ARG A 274 19.44 22.28 12.78
N ILE A 275 18.95 21.25 13.46
CA ILE A 275 17.67 20.61 13.14
C ILE A 275 16.53 21.62 13.27
N GLU A 276 16.49 22.38 14.37
CA GLU A 276 15.49 23.44 14.60
C GLU A 276 15.49 24.50 13.49
N ALA A 277 16.67 24.93 13.03
CA ALA A 277 16.78 25.86 11.90
C ALA A 277 16.23 25.27 10.59
N LEU A 278 16.57 24.01 10.28
CA LEU A 278 16.08 23.31 9.09
C LEU A 278 14.54 23.14 9.10
N THR A 279 13.95 22.84 10.24
CA THR A 279 12.51 22.60 10.37
C THR A 279 11.68 23.87 10.54
N THR A 280 12.26 24.96 11.07
CA THR A 280 11.53 26.20 11.36
C THR A 280 11.66 27.23 10.25
N SER A 281 12.90 27.60 9.89
CA SER A 281 13.17 28.62 8.86
C SER A 281 13.56 28.00 7.51
N GLY A 282 13.92 26.71 7.47
CA GLY A 282 14.50 26.09 6.28
C GLY A 282 15.94 26.55 6.01
N GLU A 283 16.59 27.21 6.98
CA GLU A 283 17.94 27.73 6.81
C GLU A 283 18.95 26.59 6.68
N GLY A 284 19.70 26.58 5.57
CA GLY A 284 20.67 25.53 5.25
C GLY A 284 20.08 24.27 4.61
N LEU A 285 18.77 24.27 4.29
CA LEU A 285 18.09 23.22 3.55
C LEU A 285 18.18 23.50 2.04
N GLU A 286 18.60 22.50 1.26
CA GLU A 286 18.54 22.55 -0.20
C GLU A 286 17.09 22.74 -0.69
N PRO A 287 16.83 23.56 -1.72
CA PRO A 287 15.49 23.75 -2.23
C PRO A 287 14.99 22.50 -2.96
N GLY A 288 13.69 22.23 -2.85
CA GLY A 288 13.00 21.20 -3.63
C GLY A 288 12.40 20.07 -2.79
N LEU A 289 11.62 19.23 -3.49
CA LEU A 289 10.90 18.11 -2.89
C LEU A 289 11.86 17.02 -2.41
N GLU A 290 12.87 16.67 -3.19
CA GLU A 290 13.85 15.62 -2.86
C GLU A 290 14.59 15.91 -1.54
N ALA A 291 15.07 17.15 -1.38
CA ALA A 291 15.70 17.61 -0.14
C ALA A 291 14.74 17.53 1.06
N THR A 292 13.47 17.90 0.85
CA THR A 292 12.45 17.84 1.91
C THR A 292 12.10 16.39 2.29
N LEU A 293 12.04 15.48 1.31
CA LEU A 293 11.84 14.05 1.54
C LEU A 293 13.04 13.42 2.25
N ALA A 294 14.26 13.80 1.87
CA ALA A 294 15.48 13.33 2.51
C ALA A 294 15.57 13.80 3.97
N LEU A 295 15.23 15.07 4.25
CA LEU A 295 15.11 15.58 5.63
C LEU A 295 14.08 14.79 6.44
N ALA A 296 12.91 14.51 5.85
CA ALA A 296 11.86 13.75 6.55
C ALA A 296 12.29 12.32 6.87
N ARG A 297 12.98 11.63 5.94
CA ARG A 297 13.54 10.30 6.19
C ARG A 297 14.61 10.32 7.28
N TYR A 298 15.51 11.32 7.24
CA TYR A 298 16.57 11.47 8.23
C TYR A 298 15.99 11.67 9.64
N LEU A 299 15.03 12.59 9.81
CA LEU A 299 14.39 12.85 11.09
C LEU A 299 13.51 11.67 11.55
N GLY A 300 12.89 10.97 10.62
CA GLY A 300 12.15 9.74 10.90
C GLY A 300 13.05 8.62 11.47
N GLY A 301 14.23 8.42 10.88
CA GLY A 301 15.24 7.49 11.39
C GLY A 301 15.74 7.90 12.77
N LEU A 302 16.09 9.18 12.94
CA LEU A 302 16.54 9.73 14.23
C LEU A 302 15.51 9.52 15.34
N ALA A 303 14.24 9.78 15.06
CA ALA A 303 13.13 9.64 16.02
C ALA A 303 12.86 8.18 16.43
N MET A 304 13.23 7.22 15.58
CA MET A 304 13.15 5.79 15.87
C MET A 304 14.32 5.31 16.72
N ASP A 305 15.53 5.74 16.39
CA ASP A 305 16.75 5.37 17.11
C ASP A 305 16.81 6.00 18.52
N ALA A 306 16.32 7.24 18.65
CA ALA A 306 16.28 7.99 19.91
C ALA A 306 14.86 8.53 20.17
N PRO A 307 13.95 7.71 20.71
CA PRO A 307 12.57 8.11 21.03
C PRO A 307 12.44 9.44 21.77
N GLU A 308 13.34 9.73 22.70
CA GLU A 308 13.41 10.96 23.48
C GLU A 308 13.73 12.21 22.64
N ALA A 309 14.37 12.05 21.48
CA ALA A 309 14.68 13.15 20.57
C ALA A 309 13.41 13.78 19.97
N VAL A 310 12.31 13.01 19.86
CA VAL A 310 11.00 13.53 19.39
C VAL A 310 10.51 14.68 20.27
N ALA A 311 10.61 14.51 21.60
CA ALA A 311 10.21 15.53 22.56
C ALA A 311 11.25 16.65 22.67
N GLY A 312 12.54 16.31 22.62
CA GLY A 312 13.64 17.29 22.72
C GLY A 312 13.73 18.25 21.54
N LEU A 313 13.32 17.83 20.34
CA LEU A 313 13.35 18.61 19.10
C LEU A 313 11.98 19.18 18.69
N ASP A 314 10.95 19.00 19.53
CA ASP A 314 9.56 19.40 19.26
C ASP A 314 9.04 18.96 17.87
N LEU A 315 9.43 17.75 17.43
CA LEU A 315 9.08 17.23 16.09
C LEU A 315 7.57 17.04 15.91
N GLU A 316 6.80 17.03 16.99
CA GLU A 316 5.34 17.00 16.96
C GLU A 316 4.73 18.27 16.35
N ARG A 317 5.43 19.42 16.51
CA ARG A 317 4.97 20.75 16.09
C ARG A 317 5.82 21.36 14.99
N ALA A 318 7.05 20.89 14.81
CA ALA A 318 7.96 21.39 13.79
C ALA A 318 7.47 21.02 12.38
N ALA A 319 7.67 21.91 11.40
CA ALA A 319 7.28 21.67 10.02
C ALA A 319 8.37 20.92 9.25
N TRP A 320 8.32 19.58 9.30
CA TRP A 320 9.33 18.73 8.68
C TRP A 320 8.77 17.65 7.77
N ILE A 321 7.45 17.46 7.73
CA ILE A 321 6.81 16.45 6.89
C ILE A 321 6.28 17.12 5.62
N PRO A 322 6.77 16.77 4.42
CA PRO A 322 6.18 17.28 3.19
C PRO A 322 4.75 16.76 3.04
N ASP A 323 3.83 17.64 2.68
CA ASP A 323 2.54 17.27 2.11
C ASP A 323 2.71 16.76 0.67
N ARG A 324 1.64 16.27 0.01
CA ARG A 324 1.76 15.77 -1.38
C ARG A 324 2.09 16.89 -2.38
N GLY A 325 1.90 18.15 -2.01
CA GLY A 325 2.37 19.31 -2.77
C GLY A 325 3.86 19.64 -2.55
N GLY A 326 4.53 18.93 -1.63
CA GLY A 326 5.92 19.15 -1.26
C GLY A 326 6.15 20.26 -0.25
N VAL A 327 5.09 20.85 0.30
CA VAL A 327 5.20 21.89 1.32
C VAL A 327 5.40 21.24 2.69
N ARG A 328 6.40 21.69 3.44
CA ARG A 328 6.64 21.20 4.81
C ARG A 328 5.49 21.59 5.74
N ARG A 329 4.97 20.62 6.47
CA ARG A 329 3.90 20.74 7.46
C ARG A 329 4.32 20.08 8.76
N ALA A 330 3.70 20.51 9.85
CA ALA A 330 3.76 19.76 11.10
C ALA A 330 2.94 18.47 10.97
N PRO A 331 3.32 17.37 11.64
CA PRO A 331 2.50 16.16 11.69
C PRO A 331 1.06 16.46 12.15
N ALA A 332 0.89 17.37 13.11
CA ALA A 332 -0.40 17.82 13.64
C ALA A 332 -1.32 18.53 12.62
N ASP A 333 -0.75 19.00 11.50
CA ASP A 333 -1.49 19.65 10.43
C ASP A 333 -1.94 18.69 9.33
N LEU A 334 -1.44 17.46 9.36
CA LEU A 334 -1.70 16.44 8.35
C LEU A 334 -2.60 15.34 8.90
N TYR A 335 -3.39 14.74 8.02
CA TYR A 335 -4.11 13.51 8.29
C TYR A 335 -3.27 12.31 7.86
N TRP A 336 -3.22 11.28 8.69
CA TRP A 336 -2.56 10.04 8.28
C TRP A 336 -3.43 9.33 7.22
N PRO A 337 -2.88 8.91 6.06
CA PRO A 337 -3.66 8.35 4.96
C PRO A 337 -4.07 6.89 5.22
N ASP A 338 -4.86 6.66 6.27
CA ASP A 338 -5.61 5.41 6.45
C ASP A 338 -6.89 5.38 5.61
N ASP A 339 -7.53 4.21 5.52
CA ASP A 339 -8.67 4.02 4.61
C ASP A 339 -9.84 4.94 5.00
N ASP A 340 -10.04 5.17 6.30
CA ASP A 340 -11.09 6.06 6.80
C ASP A 340 -10.82 7.53 6.41
N VAL A 341 -9.57 8.00 6.53
CA VAL A 341 -9.17 9.35 6.10
C VAL A 341 -9.29 9.49 4.59
N LEU A 342 -8.81 8.52 3.81
CA LEU A 342 -8.87 8.58 2.35
C LEU A 342 -10.31 8.53 1.84
N ASP A 343 -11.20 7.79 2.50
CA ASP A 343 -12.62 7.74 2.18
C ASP A 343 -13.35 9.04 2.52
N LEU A 344 -12.91 9.72 3.58
CA LEU A 344 -13.53 10.94 4.08
C LEU A 344 -13.04 12.19 3.36
N LEU A 345 -11.71 12.35 3.23
CA LEU A 345 -11.05 13.55 2.74
C LEU A 345 -10.50 13.39 1.32
N GLY A 346 -10.45 12.17 0.79
CA GLY A 346 -9.86 11.92 -0.51
C GLY A 346 -8.35 12.07 -0.51
N GLU A 347 -7.79 12.36 -1.68
CA GLU A 347 -6.36 12.49 -1.90
C GLU A 347 -5.91 13.96 -1.92
N ASP A 348 -6.46 14.76 -1.00
CA ASP A 348 -6.17 16.19 -0.98
C ASP A 348 -4.67 16.45 -0.74
N PRO A 349 -3.97 17.10 -1.69
CA PRO A 349 -2.52 17.16 -1.63
C PRO A 349 -1.97 17.99 -0.47
N ALA A 350 -2.76 18.91 0.08
CA ALA A 350 -2.35 19.76 1.20
C ALA A 350 -2.66 19.16 2.59
N ALA A 351 -3.56 18.17 2.66
CA ALA A 351 -4.03 17.58 3.92
C ALA A 351 -3.35 16.26 4.25
N LEU A 352 -2.67 15.63 3.29
CA LEU A 352 -2.00 14.34 3.45
C LEU A 352 -0.49 14.48 3.34
N PRO A 353 0.28 13.68 4.10
CA PRO A 353 1.72 13.57 3.87
C PRO A 353 2.00 13.07 2.46
N HIS A 354 3.17 13.42 1.94
CA HIS A 354 3.66 12.91 0.66
C HIS A 354 3.65 11.38 0.65
N ALA A 355 3.31 10.78 -0.49
CA ALA A 355 3.12 9.34 -0.60
C ALA A 355 4.37 8.54 -0.19
N GLU A 356 5.56 9.03 -0.53
CA GLU A 356 6.82 8.40 -0.11
C GLU A 356 7.00 8.42 1.41
N VAL A 357 6.65 9.52 2.09
CA VAL A 357 6.72 9.59 3.56
C VAL A 357 5.73 8.62 4.19
N ALA A 358 4.52 8.52 3.63
CA ALA A 358 3.51 7.58 4.09
C ALA A 358 3.94 6.10 3.96
N LEU A 359 4.86 5.81 3.03
CA LEU A 359 5.39 4.47 2.79
C LEU A 359 6.67 4.18 3.58
N THR A 360 7.48 5.19 3.89
CA THR A 360 8.79 4.99 4.54
C THR A 360 8.80 5.27 6.05
N LEU A 361 7.82 6.01 6.59
CA LEU A 361 7.78 6.24 8.04
C LEU A 361 7.32 4.96 8.79
N PRO A 362 8.06 4.52 9.82
CA PRO A 362 7.67 3.36 10.61
C PRO A 362 6.39 3.59 11.41
N GLU A 363 5.54 2.55 11.52
CA GLU A 363 4.24 2.62 12.22
C GLU A 363 4.38 3.00 13.70
N ALA A 364 5.47 2.56 14.35
CA ALA A 364 5.78 2.93 15.73
C ALA A 364 5.99 4.44 15.92
N LEU A 365 6.55 5.12 14.91
CA LEU A 365 6.71 6.57 14.92
C LEU A 365 5.39 7.27 14.58
N ILE A 366 4.66 6.76 13.59
CA ILE A 366 3.34 7.28 13.19
C ILE A 366 2.36 7.27 14.37
N ALA A 367 2.39 6.23 15.20
CA ALA A 367 1.55 6.12 16.40
C ALA A 367 1.89 7.16 17.49
N ARG A 368 3.09 7.74 17.45
CA ARG A 368 3.57 8.72 18.42
C ARG A 368 3.44 10.16 17.92
N LEU A 369 3.52 10.36 16.61
CA LEU A 369 3.32 11.68 16.00
C LEU A 369 1.84 12.06 16.00
N PRO A 370 1.50 13.34 16.20
CA PRO A 370 0.12 13.81 16.35
C PRO A 370 -0.64 13.93 15.02
N PHE A 371 -0.48 12.97 14.09
CA PHE A 371 -1.26 12.98 12.86
C PHE A 371 -2.75 12.84 13.15
N ARG A 372 -3.56 13.63 12.45
CA ARG A 372 -5.01 13.58 12.59
C ARG A 372 -5.56 12.30 11.99
N ARG A 373 -6.58 11.75 12.65
CA ARG A 373 -7.38 10.63 12.15
C ARG A 373 -8.71 11.11 11.58
N ALA A 374 -9.44 10.22 10.91
CA ALA A 374 -10.76 10.53 10.38
C ALA A 374 -11.74 11.03 11.46
N ALA A 375 -11.61 10.53 12.70
CA ALA A 375 -12.40 11.00 13.84
C ALA A 375 -12.13 12.46 14.23
N GLU A 376 -10.94 12.98 13.89
CA GLU A 376 -10.47 14.34 14.20
C GLU A 376 -10.57 15.27 12.99
N ALA A 377 -11.23 14.83 11.91
CA ALA A 377 -11.46 15.64 10.73
C ALA A 377 -12.21 16.93 11.07
N ARG A 378 -11.78 18.03 10.43
CA ARG A 378 -12.47 19.32 10.55
C ARG A 378 -13.61 19.35 9.55
N VAL A 379 -14.75 19.90 9.97
CA VAL A 379 -15.92 20.08 9.08
C VAL A 379 -15.53 20.83 7.79
N ALA A 380 -14.71 21.89 7.91
CA ALA A 380 -14.24 22.66 6.77
C ALA A 380 -13.44 21.81 5.74
N ASP A 381 -12.63 20.86 6.21
CA ASP A 381 -11.85 19.97 5.32
C ASP A 381 -12.78 19.03 4.56
N VAL A 382 -13.74 18.42 5.27
CA VAL A 382 -14.73 17.51 4.66
C VAL A 382 -15.61 18.24 3.65
N LEU A 383 -16.12 19.44 3.97
CA LEU A 383 -16.94 20.24 3.05
C LEU A 383 -16.16 20.66 1.81
N ARG A 384 -14.89 21.05 1.96
CA ARG A 384 -14.01 21.36 0.82
C ARG A 384 -13.84 20.15 -0.11
N THR A 385 -13.63 18.96 0.43
CA THR A 385 -13.57 17.72 -0.36
C THR A 385 -14.89 17.45 -1.08
N ILE A 386 -16.04 17.61 -0.41
CA ILE A 386 -17.36 17.43 -1.02
C ILE A 386 -17.59 18.41 -2.17
N ARG A 387 -17.16 19.67 -2.05
CA ARG A 387 -17.23 20.66 -3.13
C ARG A 387 -16.39 20.26 -4.35
N ALA A 388 -15.20 19.72 -4.10
CA ALA A 388 -14.28 19.32 -5.16
C ALA A 388 -14.70 18.03 -5.87
N ARG A 389 -15.14 17.00 -5.12
CA ARG A 389 -15.31 15.62 -5.63
C ARG A 389 -16.76 15.10 -5.58
N GLY A 390 -17.67 15.81 -4.93
CA GLY A 390 -19.02 15.33 -4.62
C GLY A 390 -19.10 14.63 -3.25
N ALA A 391 -20.31 14.45 -2.73
CA ALA A 391 -20.51 13.80 -1.44
C ALA A 391 -20.45 12.28 -1.56
N THR A 392 -19.66 11.65 -0.70
CA THR A 392 -19.64 10.19 -0.51
C THR A 392 -20.50 9.82 0.71
N MET A 393 -21.03 8.60 0.76
CA MET A 393 -21.81 8.14 1.92
C MET A 393 -21.01 8.21 3.22
N THR A 394 -19.71 7.88 3.17
CA THR A 394 -18.80 7.99 4.32
C THR A 394 -18.71 9.42 4.84
N ALA A 395 -18.54 10.41 3.95
CA ALA A 395 -18.51 11.82 4.32
C ALA A 395 -19.84 12.31 4.88
N LEU A 396 -20.97 11.85 4.33
CA LEU A 396 -22.30 12.18 4.83
C LEU A 396 -22.57 11.60 6.22
N LEU A 397 -22.24 10.32 6.45
CA LEU A 397 -22.36 9.68 7.76
C LEU A 397 -21.43 10.30 8.81
N TRP A 398 -20.27 10.76 8.38
CA TRP A 398 -19.37 11.52 9.25
C TRP A 398 -19.97 12.88 9.62
N LEU A 399 -20.48 13.63 8.64
CA LEU A 399 -21.15 14.92 8.88
C LEU A 399 -22.38 14.78 9.77
N ASP A 400 -23.21 13.74 9.57
CA ASP A 400 -24.36 13.44 10.43
C ASP A 400 -23.94 13.26 11.90
N ARG A 401 -22.90 12.47 12.15
CA ARG A 401 -22.33 12.32 13.49
C ARG A 401 -21.76 13.63 14.05
N ALA A 402 -21.09 14.43 13.23
CA ALA A 402 -20.56 15.74 13.63
C ALA A 402 -21.68 16.73 14.00
N VAL A 403 -22.78 16.74 13.24
CA VAL A 403 -23.99 17.51 13.55
C VAL A 403 -24.59 17.00 14.87
N ALA A 404 -24.82 15.69 15.00
CA ALA A 404 -25.44 15.07 16.17
C ALA A 404 -24.61 15.28 17.45
N GLY A 405 -23.28 15.24 17.34
CA GLY A 405 -22.35 15.51 18.44
C GLY A 405 -22.23 17.00 18.82
N GLY A 406 -22.94 17.89 18.12
CA GLY A 406 -22.99 19.32 18.40
C GLY A 406 -21.77 20.11 17.91
N ALA A 407 -20.89 19.52 17.10
CA ALA A 407 -19.69 20.20 16.58
C ALA A 407 -20.06 21.43 15.73
N LEU A 408 -21.17 21.35 14.99
CA LEU A 408 -21.71 22.44 14.17
C LEU A 408 -22.53 23.46 14.97
N SER A 409 -23.23 23.03 16.02
CA SER A 409 -24.09 23.92 16.82
C SER A 409 -23.33 25.01 17.60
N ARG A 410 -22.00 24.89 17.70
CA ARG A 410 -21.11 25.86 18.35
C ARG A 410 -20.44 26.84 17.37
N ASP A 411 -20.50 26.56 16.07
CA ASP A 411 -19.83 27.34 15.02
C ASP A 411 -20.84 27.70 13.90
N ARG A 412 -21.41 28.91 14.01
CA ARG A 412 -22.37 29.44 13.02
C ARG A 412 -21.78 29.58 11.62
N ALA A 413 -20.45 29.75 11.50
CA ALA A 413 -19.80 29.85 10.20
C ALA A 413 -19.77 28.47 9.53
N ALA A 414 -19.45 27.41 10.28
CA ALA A 414 -19.49 26.04 9.77
C ALA A 414 -20.92 25.59 9.39
N GLU A 415 -21.94 26.02 10.12
CA GLU A 415 -23.34 25.74 9.78
C GLU A 415 -23.77 26.45 8.48
N ALA A 416 -23.36 27.70 8.29
CA ALA A 416 -23.61 28.43 7.05
C ALA A 416 -22.87 27.78 5.86
N ASP A 417 -21.60 27.41 6.04
CA ASP A 417 -20.76 26.76 5.04
C ASP A 417 -21.30 25.38 4.63
N LEU A 418 -21.87 24.64 5.59
CA LEU A 418 -22.58 23.38 5.35
C LEU A 418 -23.80 23.61 4.44
N ARG A 419 -24.67 24.57 4.78
CA ARG A 419 -25.86 24.87 3.97
C ARG A 419 -25.51 25.37 2.57
N GLU A 420 -24.49 26.21 2.45
CA GLU A 420 -24.00 26.69 1.15
C GLU A 420 -23.48 25.54 0.29
N THR A 421 -22.70 24.62 0.87
CA THR A 421 -22.19 23.43 0.16
C THR A 421 -23.30 22.59 -0.47
N PHE A 422 -24.38 22.37 0.29
CA PHE A 422 -25.50 21.52 -0.12
C PHE A 422 -26.66 22.28 -0.80
N ALA A 423 -26.51 23.59 -1.02
CA ALA A 423 -27.39 24.35 -1.90
C ALA A 423 -27.19 23.94 -3.38
N ALA A 424 -26.00 23.40 -3.72
CA ALA A 424 -25.71 22.81 -5.02
C ALA A 424 -26.13 21.31 -5.07
N PRO A 425 -26.32 20.72 -6.27
CA PRO A 425 -26.68 19.31 -6.42
C PRO A 425 -25.55 18.36 -5.98
N ARG A 426 -25.56 17.96 -4.71
CA ARG A 426 -24.49 17.18 -4.07
C ARG A 426 -24.99 15.97 -3.27
N LEU A 427 -26.30 15.74 -3.24
CA LEU A 427 -26.92 14.57 -2.59
C LEU A 427 -27.60 13.73 -3.65
N ARG A 428 -27.69 12.41 -3.44
CA ARG A 428 -28.42 11.53 -4.35
C ARG A 428 -29.84 11.30 -3.86
N ASP A 429 -30.78 11.30 -4.79
CA ASP A 429 -32.12 10.76 -4.54
C ASP A 429 -32.14 9.24 -4.71
N ASP A 430 -33.29 8.63 -4.43
CA ASP A 430 -33.52 7.17 -4.53
C ASP A 430 -33.30 6.63 -5.96
N ASP A 431 -33.39 7.48 -6.98
CA ASP A 431 -33.14 7.14 -8.38
C ASP A 431 -31.66 7.36 -8.78
N GLY A 432 -30.82 7.77 -7.83
CA GLY A 432 -29.39 8.00 -8.00
C GLY A 432 -29.01 9.33 -8.66
N ALA A 433 -29.97 10.23 -8.91
CA ALA A 433 -29.74 11.53 -9.50
C ALA A 433 -29.24 12.55 -8.45
N TRP A 434 -28.35 13.46 -8.87
CA TRP A 434 -27.81 14.49 -7.98
C TRP A 434 -28.81 15.64 -7.79
N ARG A 435 -29.14 15.93 -6.53
CA ARG A 435 -30.11 16.95 -6.11
C ARG A 435 -29.52 17.86 -5.03
N PRO A 436 -29.94 19.14 -4.97
CA PRO A 436 -29.67 20.00 -3.83
C PRO A 436 -30.49 19.55 -2.62
N ALA A 437 -30.06 19.90 -1.41
CA ALA A 437 -30.77 19.54 -0.18
C ALA A 437 -32.24 20.00 -0.18
N SER A 438 -32.52 21.17 -0.74
CA SER A 438 -33.87 21.74 -0.83
C SER A 438 -34.83 20.94 -1.74
N GLY A 439 -34.31 20.06 -2.59
CA GLY A 439 -35.09 19.22 -3.51
C GLY A 439 -35.44 17.83 -2.95
N LEU A 440 -34.96 17.49 -1.74
CA LEU A 440 -35.09 16.14 -1.17
C LEU A 440 -36.07 16.11 0.01
N VAL A 441 -36.81 15.02 0.11
CA VAL A 441 -37.67 14.70 1.26
C VAL A 441 -37.40 13.27 1.72
N VAL A 442 -37.61 13.02 3.01
CA VAL A 442 -37.40 11.69 3.59
C VAL A 442 -38.48 10.71 3.12
N THR A 443 -39.73 11.16 3.09
CA THR A 443 -40.88 10.39 2.58
C THR A 443 -41.41 11.07 1.30
N PRO A 444 -41.13 10.53 0.10
CA PRO A 444 -41.68 11.10 -1.13
C PRO A 444 -43.18 10.91 -1.22
N ALA A 445 -43.84 11.82 -1.93
CA ALA A 445 -45.25 11.72 -2.29
C ALA A 445 -45.39 11.92 -3.81
N PRO A 446 -44.97 10.94 -4.63
CA PRO A 446 -45.00 11.05 -6.10
C PRO A 446 -46.42 11.33 -6.62
N GLU A 447 -47.46 10.91 -5.88
CA GLU A 447 -48.86 11.20 -6.16
C GLU A 447 -49.27 12.67 -5.98
N LEU A 448 -48.39 13.51 -5.40
CA LEU A 448 -48.57 14.95 -5.25
C LEU A 448 -47.62 15.73 -6.16
N VAL A 449 -46.33 15.43 -6.14
CA VAL A 449 -45.29 16.29 -6.75
C VAL A 449 -44.45 15.60 -7.84
N GLY A 450 -44.74 14.34 -8.16
CA GLY A 450 -44.01 13.56 -9.17
C GLY A 450 -42.49 13.53 -8.90
N ASP A 451 -41.70 13.47 -9.97
CA ASP A 451 -40.23 13.31 -9.90
C ASP A 451 -39.48 14.62 -9.60
N LEU A 452 -40.19 15.71 -9.29
CA LEU A 452 -39.60 17.02 -8.97
C LEU A 452 -39.15 17.13 -7.51
N VAL A 453 -39.74 16.33 -6.62
CA VAL A 453 -39.34 16.19 -5.22
C VAL A 453 -39.26 14.70 -4.94
N THR A 454 -38.05 14.17 -5.04
CA THR A 454 -37.77 12.75 -4.93
C THR A 454 -37.41 12.35 -3.50
N GLY A 455 -37.64 11.07 -3.21
CA GLY A 455 -37.27 10.51 -1.93
C GLY A 455 -35.75 10.41 -1.82
N SER A 456 -35.24 10.60 -0.62
CA SER A 456 -33.90 10.15 -0.28
C SER A 456 -34.00 9.29 0.96
N ARG A 457 -33.96 7.97 0.78
CA ARG A 457 -33.84 6.98 1.87
C ARG A 457 -32.60 7.23 2.71
N ASP A 458 -31.57 7.84 2.13
CA ASP A 458 -30.38 8.28 2.86
C ASP A 458 -30.72 9.34 3.92
N GLY A 459 -31.78 10.13 3.74
CA GLY A 459 -32.30 11.03 4.78
C GLY A 459 -32.75 10.31 6.06
N LEU A 460 -33.18 9.05 5.98
CA LEU A 460 -33.45 8.20 7.17
C LEU A 460 -32.16 7.74 7.86
N ARG A 461 -31.09 7.57 7.09
CA ARG A 461 -29.77 7.15 7.58
C ARG A 461 -28.95 8.32 8.12
N LEU A 462 -29.35 9.54 7.81
CA LEU A 462 -28.65 10.79 8.11
C LEU A 462 -29.56 11.80 8.84
N PRO A 463 -30.20 11.43 9.97
CA PRO A 463 -31.27 12.23 10.59
C PRO A 463 -30.83 13.60 11.09
N ALA A 464 -29.62 13.72 11.64
CA ALA A 464 -29.11 14.98 12.16
C ALA A 464 -28.70 15.92 11.02
N LEU A 465 -28.00 15.40 10.00
CA LEU A 465 -27.64 16.14 8.80
C LEU A 465 -28.87 16.57 8.01
N ALA A 466 -29.84 15.68 7.83
CA ALA A 466 -31.13 15.97 7.21
C ALA A 466 -31.81 17.15 7.93
N THR A 467 -31.87 17.12 9.26
CA THR A 467 -32.43 18.22 10.06
C THR A 467 -31.65 19.53 9.85
N ALA A 468 -30.31 19.50 9.88
CA ALA A 468 -29.47 20.69 9.71
C ALA A 468 -29.60 21.33 8.32
N LEU A 469 -29.75 20.49 7.28
CA LEU A 469 -29.95 20.89 5.89
C LEU A 469 -31.41 21.26 5.56
N GLY A 470 -32.35 21.04 6.48
CA GLY A 470 -33.77 21.36 6.29
C GLY A 470 -34.54 20.34 5.46
N PHE A 471 -34.12 19.07 5.46
CA PHE A 471 -34.88 17.98 4.86
C PHE A 471 -36.23 17.88 5.56
N HIS A 472 -37.31 18.02 4.79
CA HIS A 472 -38.65 17.83 5.33
C HIS A 472 -38.97 16.34 5.39
N GLU A 473 -39.53 15.89 6.51
CA GLU A 473 -39.92 14.49 6.72
C GLU A 473 -40.97 14.03 5.68
N ARG A 474 -41.81 14.97 5.22
CA ARG A 474 -42.87 14.77 4.22
C ARG A 474 -43.02 16.01 3.34
N VAL A 475 -43.59 15.84 2.14
CA VAL A 475 -43.93 16.95 1.22
C VAL A 475 -44.86 17.97 1.91
N GLY A 476 -44.41 19.23 1.97
CA GLY A 476 -45.12 20.34 2.59
C GLY A 476 -45.48 21.47 1.61
N PRO A 477 -46.03 22.60 2.12
CA PRO A 477 -46.42 23.74 1.29
C PRO A 477 -45.28 24.34 0.46
N SER A 478 -44.05 24.34 0.98
CA SER A 478 -42.88 24.88 0.28
C SER A 478 -42.52 24.04 -0.95
N GLU A 479 -42.55 22.71 -0.81
CA GLU A 479 -42.27 21.74 -1.88
C GLU A 479 -43.36 21.83 -2.97
N VAL A 480 -44.62 21.91 -2.54
CA VAL A 480 -45.75 22.05 -3.46
C VAL A 480 -45.69 23.38 -4.22
N ALA A 481 -45.37 24.49 -3.56
CA ALA A 481 -45.20 25.77 -4.25
C ALA A 481 -44.09 25.73 -5.31
N ARG A 482 -42.97 25.05 -5.03
CA ARG A 482 -41.87 24.85 -5.97
C ARG A 482 -42.27 23.97 -7.15
N TYR A 483 -43.01 22.89 -6.89
CA TYR A 483 -43.59 22.03 -7.93
C TYR A 483 -44.51 22.85 -8.86
N LEU A 484 -45.41 23.66 -8.30
CA LEU A 484 -46.32 24.50 -9.10
C LEU A 484 -45.56 25.55 -9.93
N ALA A 485 -44.52 26.18 -9.38
CA ALA A 485 -43.67 27.09 -10.15
C ALA A 485 -42.96 26.39 -11.33
N ALA A 486 -42.42 25.18 -11.10
CA ALA A 486 -41.78 24.39 -12.16
C ALA A 486 -42.77 23.94 -13.24
N VAL A 487 -43.98 23.53 -12.86
CA VAL A 487 -45.06 23.20 -13.81
C VAL A 487 -45.47 24.44 -14.61
N GLY A 488 -45.57 25.61 -13.98
CA GLY A 488 -45.83 26.88 -14.66
C GLY A 488 -44.77 27.21 -15.71
N ALA A 489 -43.49 27.12 -15.36
CA ALA A 489 -42.39 27.33 -16.31
C ALA A 489 -42.43 26.34 -17.49
N ARG A 490 -42.68 25.05 -17.23
CA ARG A 490 -42.82 24.03 -18.29
C ARG A 490 -44.06 24.26 -19.16
N LEU A 491 -45.15 24.78 -18.59
CA LEU A 491 -46.35 25.14 -19.33
C LEU A 491 -46.08 26.29 -20.30
N GLU A 492 -45.31 27.29 -19.87
CA GLU A 492 -44.89 28.41 -20.73
C GLU A 492 -43.93 27.96 -21.85
N GLU A 493 -43.06 26.99 -21.58
CA GLU A 493 -42.10 26.45 -22.55
C GLU A 493 -42.74 25.50 -23.57
N LEU A 494 -43.50 24.50 -23.11
CA LEU A 494 -44.01 23.39 -23.93
C LEU A 494 -45.44 23.62 -24.45
N GLY A 495 -46.15 24.58 -23.88
CA GLY A 495 -47.60 24.72 -24.04
C GLY A 495 -48.38 23.59 -23.36
N ALA A 496 -49.70 23.77 -23.23
CA ALA A 496 -50.57 22.85 -22.50
C ALA A 496 -50.56 21.42 -23.08
N GLY A 497 -50.63 21.29 -24.41
CA GLY A 497 -50.61 20.00 -25.09
C GLY A 497 -49.28 19.26 -24.94
N GLY A 498 -48.15 19.98 -25.03
CA GLY A 498 -46.81 19.42 -24.85
C GLY A 498 -46.56 18.96 -23.41
N LEU A 499 -47.01 19.76 -22.44
CA LEU A 499 -46.88 19.42 -21.02
C LEU A 499 -47.69 18.16 -20.66
N VAL A 500 -48.96 18.07 -21.09
CA VAL A 500 -49.82 16.92 -20.80
C VAL A 500 -49.32 15.65 -21.52
N ALA A 501 -48.78 15.77 -22.73
CA ALA A 501 -48.19 14.64 -23.43
C ALA A 501 -46.91 14.13 -22.74
N ALA A 502 -46.08 15.03 -22.21
CA ALA A 502 -44.84 14.69 -21.50
C ALA A 502 -45.08 14.17 -20.08
N ASP A 503 -46.13 14.64 -19.39
CA ASP A 503 -46.49 14.21 -18.05
C ASP A 503 -48.03 14.15 -17.88
N PRO A 504 -48.70 13.07 -18.31
CA PRO A 504 -50.15 12.95 -18.21
C PRO A 504 -50.69 13.01 -16.77
N ALA A 505 -49.88 12.62 -15.79
CA ALA A 505 -50.26 12.60 -14.38
C ALA A 505 -50.32 14.01 -13.74
N VAL A 506 -49.81 15.05 -14.43
CA VAL A 506 -49.94 16.46 -14.00
C VAL A 506 -51.40 16.86 -13.79
N LEU A 507 -52.32 16.30 -14.59
CA LEU A 507 -53.76 16.58 -14.51
C LEU A 507 -54.39 16.09 -13.19
N ALA A 508 -53.85 15.02 -12.60
CA ALA A 508 -54.32 14.51 -11.32
C ALA A 508 -53.59 15.17 -10.13
N ARG A 509 -52.34 15.60 -10.33
CA ARG A 509 -51.49 16.19 -9.28
C ARG A 509 -51.87 17.63 -8.94
N LEU A 510 -52.08 18.47 -9.95
CA LEU A 510 -52.34 19.91 -9.74
C LEU A 510 -53.55 20.20 -8.83
N PRO A 511 -54.73 19.55 -8.99
CA PRO A 511 -55.86 19.77 -8.08
C PRO A 511 -55.55 19.37 -6.62
N ARG A 512 -54.78 18.30 -6.41
CA ARG A 512 -54.37 17.84 -5.07
C ARG A 512 -53.37 18.79 -4.42
N CYS A 513 -52.41 19.29 -5.19
CA CYS A 513 -51.43 20.29 -4.76
C CYS A 513 -52.11 21.60 -4.35
N LEU A 514 -53.09 22.06 -5.14
CA LEU A 514 -53.88 23.24 -4.82
C LEU A 514 -54.65 23.07 -3.50
N GLY A 515 -55.35 21.94 -3.33
CA GLY A 515 -56.08 21.63 -2.10
C GLY A 515 -55.19 21.56 -0.85
N LEU A 516 -53.96 21.07 -0.99
CA LEU A 516 -52.98 21.03 0.10
C LEU A 516 -52.51 22.44 0.50
N LEU A 517 -52.18 23.29 -0.47
CA LEU A 517 -51.76 24.68 -0.21
C LEU A 517 -52.89 25.50 0.42
N ALA A 518 -54.11 25.37 -0.11
CA ALA A 518 -55.28 26.08 0.37
C ALA A 518 -55.58 25.76 1.85
N ARG A 519 -55.57 24.47 2.22
CA ARG A 519 -55.81 24.02 3.60
C ARG A 519 -54.71 24.40 4.59
N ARG A 520 -53.48 24.61 4.12
CA ARG A 520 -52.32 24.96 4.95
C ARG A 520 -52.08 26.48 5.06
N GLY A 521 -52.94 27.30 4.44
CA GLY A 521 -52.95 28.76 4.62
C GLY A 521 -51.78 29.52 4.01
N ARG A 522 -51.02 28.92 3.08
CA ARG A 522 -49.90 29.60 2.41
C ARG A 522 -50.38 30.24 1.10
N ARG A 523 -50.60 31.56 1.13
CA ARG A 523 -51.13 32.38 0.00
C ARG A 523 -50.04 33.23 -0.68
N THR A 524 -48.87 32.66 -0.94
CA THR A 524 -47.68 33.43 -1.40
C THR A 524 -47.42 33.35 -2.91
N VAL A 525 -48.30 32.71 -3.69
CA VAL A 525 -48.10 32.53 -5.13
C VAL A 525 -49.17 33.31 -5.89
N GLU A 526 -48.74 34.32 -6.66
CA GLU A 526 -49.65 35.23 -7.39
C GLU A 526 -50.22 34.62 -8.67
N ARG A 527 -49.55 33.60 -9.23
CA ARG A 527 -49.91 32.99 -10.52
C ARG A 527 -49.68 31.48 -10.48
N LEU A 528 -50.70 30.69 -10.76
CA LEU A 528 -50.70 29.24 -10.54
C LEU A 528 -51.08 28.47 -11.82
N PRO A 529 -50.41 27.34 -12.13
CA PRO A 529 -50.94 26.40 -13.10
C PRO A 529 -52.13 25.65 -12.50
N LEU A 530 -53.22 25.59 -13.24
CA LEU A 530 -54.49 24.98 -12.88
C LEU A 530 -54.92 24.00 -13.96
N VAL A 531 -55.64 22.96 -13.55
CA VAL A 531 -56.33 22.09 -14.50
C VAL A 531 -57.67 22.74 -14.80
N ALA A 532 -58.01 22.86 -16.07
CA ALA A 532 -59.31 23.33 -16.51
C ALA A 532 -59.88 22.39 -17.57
N ARG A 533 -61.20 22.31 -17.65
CA ARG A 533 -61.93 21.52 -18.66
C ARG A 533 -62.57 22.46 -19.66
N GLY A 534 -62.30 22.22 -20.93
CA GLY A 534 -62.88 22.96 -22.04
C GLY A 534 -64.31 22.54 -22.37
N PRO A 535 -64.92 23.16 -23.40
CA PRO A 535 -66.30 22.88 -23.83
C PRO A 535 -66.48 21.45 -24.38
N ASP A 536 -65.40 20.86 -24.89
CA ASP A 536 -65.33 19.48 -25.37
C ASP A 536 -65.14 18.44 -24.25
N GLY A 537 -65.09 18.89 -22.99
CA GLY A 537 -64.89 18.06 -21.80
C GLY A 537 -63.44 17.60 -21.58
N ARG A 538 -62.50 17.97 -22.46
CA ARG A 538 -61.09 17.60 -22.32
C ARG A 538 -60.42 18.45 -21.25
N ALA A 539 -59.64 17.79 -20.40
CA ALA A 539 -58.82 18.46 -19.40
C ALA A 539 -57.55 19.02 -20.06
N THR A 540 -57.19 20.24 -19.68
CA THR A 540 -55.98 20.95 -20.11
C THR A 540 -55.38 21.67 -18.91
N VAL A 541 -54.12 22.09 -19.02
CA VAL A 541 -53.44 22.89 -18.00
C VAL A 541 -53.34 24.32 -18.49
N VAL A 542 -53.73 25.28 -17.64
CA VAL A 542 -53.70 26.71 -17.94
C VAL A 542 -53.19 27.50 -16.74
N MET A 543 -52.70 28.72 -16.95
CA MET A 543 -52.37 29.61 -15.85
C MET A 543 -53.64 30.24 -15.26
N SER A 544 -53.59 30.63 -13.98
CA SER A 544 -54.74 31.21 -13.26
C SER A 544 -55.25 32.54 -13.82
N ASP A 545 -54.47 33.20 -14.67
CA ASP A 545 -54.82 34.42 -15.40
C ASP A 545 -55.29 34.15 -16.84
N ALA A 546 -55.52 32.89 -17.22
CA ALA A 546 -55.95 32.55 -18.56
C ALA A 546 -57.33 33.15 -18.90
N PRO A 547 -57.50 33.74 -20.09
CA PRO A 547 -58.77 34.32 -20.50
C PRO A 547 -59.85 33.23 -20.63
N GLY A 548 -61.05 33.52 -20.12
CA GLY A 548 -62.18 32.58 -20.15
C GLY A 548 -62.15 31.49 -19.07
N LEU A 549 -61.21 31.57 -18.12
CA LEU A 549 -61.17 30.69 -16.94
C LEU A 549 -62.24 31.10 -15.92
N ALA A 550 -62.98 30.13 -15.39
CA ALA A 550 -63.97 30.34 -14.35
C ALA A 550 -64.02 29.17 -13.35
N LEU A 551 -64.41 29.46 -12.11
CA LEU A 551 -64.70 28.44 -11.11
C LEU A 551 -66.04 27.76 -11.43
N PRO A 552 -66.18 26.43 -11.22
CA PRO A 552 -67.40 25.69 -11.52
C PRO A 552 -68.51 25.93 -10.46
N ARG A 553 -68.72 27.18 -10.06
CA ARG A 553 -69.68 27.60 -9.03
C ARG A 553 -70.74 28.54 -9.62
N PRO A 554 -72.04 28.24 -9.46
CA PRO A 554 -72.62 26.98 -8.96
C PRO A 554 -72.49 25.83 -9.98
N VAL A 555 -72.39 24.59 -9.47
CA VAL A 555 -72.10 23.37 -10.27
C VAL A 555 -73.16 23.13 -11.36
N GLU A 556 -74.41 23.50 -11.09
CA GLU A 556 -75.51 23.40 -12.05
C GLU A 556 -75.25 24.25 -13.30
N LEU A 557 -74.69 25.45 -13.13
CA LEU A 557 -74.34 26.33 -14.26
C LEU A 557 -73.10 25.85 -15.00
N ALA A 558 -72.14 25.25 -14.30
CA ALA A 558 -71.01 24.59 -14.93
C ALA A 558 -71.46 23.46 -15.87
N ASN A 559 -72.44 22.66 -15.42
CA ASN A 559 -73.01 21.58 -16.23
C ASN A 559 -73.79 22.12 -17.43
N VAL A 560 -74.59 23.19 -17.25
CA VAL A 560 -75.29 23.86 -18.36
C VAL A 560 -74.30 24.45 -19.36
N ALA A 561 -73.22 25.08 -18.88
CA ALA A 561 -72.23 25.71 -19.74
C ALA A 561 -71.49 24.68 -20.62
N ARG A 562 -71.16 23.51 -20.06
CA ARG A 562 -70.64 22.38 -20.81
C ARG A 562 -71.66 21.84 -21.83
N ALA A 563 -72.90 21.61 -21.40
CA ALA A 563 -73.95 21.07 -22.27
C ALA A 563 -74.31 22.01 -23.44
N LYS A 564 -74.10 23.31 -23.28
CA LYS A 564 -74.33 24.34 -24.30
C LYS A 564 -73.08 24.71 -25.11
N GLY A 565 -71.92 24.13 -24.78
CA GLY A 565 -70.67 24.37 -25.49
C GLY A 565 -70.17 25.81 -25.37
N PHE A 566 -70.45 26.51 -24.26
CA PHE A 566 -69.89 27.85 -24.05
C PHE A 566 -68.36 27.79 -24.02
N PRO A 567 -67.65 28.77 -24.60
CA PRO A 567 -66.19 28.78 -24.69
C PRO A 567 -65.54 29.17 -23.35
N LEU A 568 -65.86 28.42 -22.29
CA LEU A 568 -65.35 28.62 -20.94
C LEU A 568 -64.41 27.48 -20.56
N LEU A 569 -63.35 27.83 -19.84
CA LEU A 569 -62.44 26.90 -19.20
C LEU A 569 -62.85 26.77 -17.73
N LEU A 570 -63.39 25.63 -17.34
CA LEU A 570 -63.87 25.42 -15.97
C LEU A 570 -62.79 24.74 -15.15
N VAL A 571 -62.35 25.38 -14.06
CA VAL A 571 -61.31 24.82 -13.17
C VAL A 571 -61.74 23.46 -12.63
N ASP A 572 -60.85 22.48 -12.72
CA ASP A 572 -61.01 21.14 -12.18
C ASP A 572 -60.40 21.09 -10.77
N LEU A 573 -61.25 20.97 -9.75
CA LEU A 573 -60.85 20.88 -8.35
C LEU A 573 -61.01 19.45 -7.87
N ALA A 574 -60.24 19.06 -6.84
CA ALA A 574 -60.53 17.82 -6.12
C ALA A 574 -61.93 17.92 -5.49
N GLU A 575 -62.68 16.81 -5.45
CA GLU A 575 -64.08 16.77 -5.01
C GLU A 575 -64.30 17.59 -3.72
N ASP A 576 -65.25 18.54 -3.77
CA ASP A 576 -65.68 19.40 -2.66
C ASP A 576 -64.59 20.25 -1.97
N ASP A 577 -63.49 20.63 -2.65
CA ASP A 577 -62.46 21.51 -2.06
C ASP A 577 -62.84 23.01 -2.12
N GLU A 578 -63.85 23.37 -1.32
CA GLU A 578 -64.39 24.73 -1.20
C GLU A 578 -63.34 25.77 -0.76
N VAL A 579 -62.31 25.34 -0.03
CA VAL A 579 -61.20 26.18 0.44
C VAL A 579 -60.29 26.57 -0.72
N ALA A 580 -60.03 25.65 -1.65
CA ALA A 580 -59.23 25.93 -2.84
C ALA A 580 -59.96 26.88 -3.80
N ALA A 581 -61.26 26.70 -4.00
CA ALA A 581 -62.06 27.59 -4.83
C ALA A 581 -62.17 29.01 -4.24
N ASP A 582 -62.32 29.14 -2.92
CA ASP A 582 -62.31 30.45 -2.25
C ASP A 582 -60.97 31.17 -2.44
N TRP A 583 -59.86 30.44 -2.36
CA TRP A 583 -58.54 31.00 -2.61
C TRP A 583 -58.34 31.43 -4.07
N LEU A 584 -58.83 30.64 -5.04
CA LEU A 584 -58.78 31.02 -6.45
C LEU A 584 -59.65 32.25 -6.76
N ALA A 585 -60.80 32.40 -6.09
CA ALA A 585 -61.63 33.60 -6.20
C ALA A 585 -60.90 34.84 -5.66
N GLU A 586 -60.16 34.71 -4.54
CA GLU A 586 -59.29 35.78 -4.03
C GLU A 586 -58.13 36.13 -4.99
N LEU A 587 -57.63 35.15 -5.76
CA LEU A 587 -56.61 35.33 -6.81
C LEU A 587 -57.18 35.90 -8.13
N GLY A 588 -58.49 36.15 -8.20
CA GLY A 588 -59.13 36.78 -9.34
C GLY A 588 -59.73 35.82 -10.38
N VAL A 589 -59.83 34.51 -10.09
CA VAL A 589 -60.58 33.57 -10.96
C VAL A 589 -62.08 33.74 -10.69
N PRO A 590 -62.89 34.19 -11.67
CA PRO A 590 -64.29 34.52 -11.45
C PRO A 590 -65.17 33.26 -11.26
N ASP A 591 -66.19 33.35 -10.40
CA ASP A 591 -67.30 32.38 -10.36
C ASP A 591 -68.21 32.55 -11.61
N LEU A 592 -68.85 31.46 -12.07
CA LEU A 592 -69.83 31.52 -13.18
C LEU A 592 -71.05 32.37 -12.83
N MET A 593 -71.38 32.44 -11.55
CA MET A 593 -72.25 33.45 -10.99
C MET A 593 -71.52 34.06 -9.82
N PRO A 594 -71.30 35.39 -9.78
CA PRO A 594 -70.80 36.01 -8.58
C PRO A 594 -71.77 35.68 -7.44
N THR A 595 -71.36 34.79 -6.54
CA THR A 595 -72.05 34.69 -5.26
C THR A 595 -71.91 36.07 -4.64
N VAL A 596 -73.04 36.74 -4.39
CA VAL A 596 -73.06 37.99 -3.65
C VAL A 596 -72.64 37.67 -2.21
N ARG A 597 -71.35 37.42 -1.98
CA ARG A 597 -70.74 37.52 -0.66
C ARG A 597 -70.84 39.00 -0.31
N LYS A 598 -71.53 39.29 0.80
CA LYS A 598 -71.72 40.65 1.30
C LYS A 598 -70.39 41.43 1.19
N PRO A 599 -70.36 42.58 0.49
CA PRO A 599 -69.16 43.39 0.42
C PRO A 599 -68.85 43.93 1.82
N THR A 600 -67.76 43.44 2.42
CA THR A 600 -67.13 44.08 3.59
C THR A 600 -66.13 45.11 3.07
N GLY A 601 -66.62 46.28 2.68
CA GLY A 601 -65.75 47.38 2.26
C GLY A 601 -66.48 48.50 1.51
N PRO A 602 -66.41 49.78 1.94
CA PRO A 602 -67.13 50.89 1.31
C PRO A 602 -66.59 51.35 -0.08
N GLY A 603 -65.72 50.57 -0.74
CA GLY A 603 -64.95 51.05 -1.90
C GLY A 603 -65.32 50.48 -3.28
N GLN A 604 -66.26 49.54 -3.41
CA GLN A 604 -66.52 48.85 -4.67
C GLN A 604 -67.99 48.97 -5.14
N ARG A 605 -68.46 50.20 -5.34
CA ARG A 605 -69.73 50.48 -6.02
C ARG A 605 -69.61 51.12 -7.40
N GLU A 606 -68.39 51.38 -7.90
CA GLU A 606 -68.21 52.09 -9.19
C GLU A 606 -67.61 51.26 -10.34
N ALA A 607 -67.28 49.97 -10.14
CA ALA A 607 -66.58 49.18 -11.16
C ALA A 607 -67.45 48.18 -11.97
N LEU A 608 -68.78 48.17 -11.80
CA LEU A 608 -69.68 47.20 -12.44
C LEU A 608 -70.43 47.72 -13.68
N GLY A 609 -70.13 48.94 -14.14
CA GLY A 609 -70.71 49.53 -15.35
C GLY A 609 -69.82 49.47 -16.60
N GLY A 610 -68.53 49.11 -16.46
CA GLY A 610 -67.54 49.28 -17.54
C GLY A 610 -67.28 48.05 -18.42
N VAL A 611 -67.58 46.84 -17.95
CA VAL A 611 -67.07 45.60 -18.59
C VAL A 611 -67.98 45.08 -19.71
N LEU A 612 -69.18 45.64 -19.91
CA LEU A 612 -70.10 45.20 -20.97
C LEU A 612 -69.93 45.95 -22.31
N MET A 613 -69.08 46.98 -22.37
CA MET A 613 -68.92 47.83 -23.57
C MET A 613 -67.55 47.71 -24.27
N GLU A 614 -66.60 46.94 -23.73
CA GLU A 614 -65.28 46.71 -24.37
C GLU A 614 -65.25 45.52 -25.35
N ALA A 615 -66.38 44.80 -25.52
CA ALA A 615 -66.49 43.67 -26.44
C ALA A 615 -66.74 44.05 -27.92
N LEU A 616 -66.70 45.33 -28.31
CA LEU A 616 -67.04 45.78 -29.67
C LEU A 616 -65.98 46.73 -30.29
N GLY A 617 -65.02 46.10 -30.98
CA GLY A 617 -63.91 46.59 -31.82
C GLY A 617 -63.79 48.04 -32.37
N ALA A 618 -62.54 48.53 -32.26
CA ALA A 618 -61.71 49.35 -33.20
C ALA A 618 -62.07 50.84 -33.48
N PRO A 619 -61.16 51.69 -34.03
CA PRO A 619 -59.69 51.85 -33.90
C PRO A 619 -59.23 53.31 -33.56
N ALA A 620 -57.90 53.51 -33.44
CA ALA A 620 -57.09 54.72 -33.06
C ALA A 620 -57.44 56.07 -33.78
N PRO A 621 -57.00 57.30 -33.37
CA PRO A 621 -55.59 57.76 -33.44
C PRO A 621 -55.22 58.93 -32.44
N PRO A 622 -54.29 59.91 -32.70
CA PRO A 622 -52.86 59.86 -32.32
C PRO A 622 -52.30 61.12 -31.57
N ARG A 623 -51.11 60.96 -30.93
CA ARG A 623 -49.97 61.94 -30.77
C ARG A 623 -50.23 63.33 -30.09
N PRO A 624 -49.21 64.18 -29.78
CA PRO A 624 -47.82 64.03 -29.28
C PRO A 624 -47.56 65.05 -28.10
N PRO A 625 -46.35 65.60 -27.84
CA PRO A 625 -45.19 65.01 -27.14
C PRO A 625 -44.69 65.81 -25.90
N ALA A 626 -43.65 65.24 -25.24
CA ALA A 626 -42.55 65.88 -24.48
C ALA A 626 -42.77 66.30 -23.00
N PRO A 627 -41.69 66.47 -22.18
CA PRO A 627 -40.35 65.85 -22.13
C PRO A 627 -40.07 65.20 -20.73
N PRO A 628 -38.87 64.64 -20.42
CA PRO A 628 -37.79 65.50 -19.92
C PRO A 628 -36.34 65.07 -20.27
N LYS A 629 -35.47 66.06 -20.10
CA LYS A 629 -34.00 66.01 -20.11
C LYS A 629 -33.47 65.64 -18.71
N GLY A 630 -32.23 65.14 -18.70
CA GLY A 630 -31.32 65.12 -17.55
C GLY A 630 -31.14 63.72 -16.98
N GLY A 631 -29.94 63.18 -16.81
CA GLY A 631 -28.60 63.70 -17.02
C GLY A 631 -27.64 62.60 -16.60
N GLU A 632 -26.69 62.32 -17.47
CA GLU A 632 -25.56 61.43 -17.25
C GLU A 632 -24.67 61.89 -16.08
N ARG A 633 -24.04 60.88 -15.47
CA ARG A 633 -22.67 60.86 -14.92
C ARG A 633 -22.37 61.60 -13.60
N ARG A 634 -21.70 60.78 -12.79
CA ARG A 634 -20.63 61.06 -11.81
C ARG A 634 -21.04 61.58 -10.44
N TRP A 635 -20.72 60.76 -9.45
CA TRP A 635 -19.84 61.17 -8.36
C TRP A 635 -18.94 59.95 -8.05
N ARG A 636 -17.61 60.02 -8.18
CA ARG A 636 -16.63 60.62 -7.25
C ARG A 636 -16.62 59.85 -5.92
N ASP A 637 -15.52 59.43 -5.30
CA ASP A 637 -14.17 59.95 -5.35
C ASP A 637 -13.23 59.04 -4.52
N ARG A 638 -11.96 59.03 -4.94
CA ARG A 638 -10.69 58.88 -4.17
C ARG A 638 -9.84 57.65 -4.49
N VAL A 639 -8.78 57.81 -5.31
CA VAL A 639 -7.45 58.48 -5.10
C VAL A 639 -6.42 57.39 -4.78
N ARG A 640 -5.61 57.02 -5.78
CA ARG A 640 -4.15 57.30 -5.94
C ARG A 640 -3.31 56.77 -4.78
N GLY A 641 -2.20 56.07 -4.99
CA GLY A 641 -1.45 55.77 -6.21
C GLY A 641 -0.01 55.36 -5.82
N TRP A 642 0.87 55.35 -6.83
CA TRP A 642 2.34 55.22 -6.76
C TRP A 642 2.82 53.76 -6.73
N PHE A 643 3.75 53.27 -7.56
CA PHE A 643 4.51 53.80 -8.70
C PHE A 643 5.39 52.65 -9.25
N PHE A 644 5.70 52.71 -10.55
CA PHE A 644 6.85 52.11 -11.27
C PHE A 644 6.83 50.58 -11.52
N ASP A 645 6.81 50.12 -12.79
CA ASP A 645 7.84 50.17 -13.87
C ASP A 645 8.93 49.10 -13.60
N ASP A 646 9.55 48.43 -14.56
CA ASP A 646 9.48 48.35 -16.02
C ASP A 646 10.28 47.08 -16.39
N ASP A 647 10.27 46.75 -17.69
CA ASP A 647 11.29 45.98 -18.42
C ASP A 647 11.45 44.47 -18.08
N GLY A 648 11.42 43.54 -19.04
CA GLY A 648 11.46 43.71 -20.49
C GLY A 648 11.98 42.42 -21.14
N ASP A 649 11.47 42.21 -22.35
CA ASP A 649 12.00 41.43 -23.47
C ASP A 649 11.94 39.89 -23.51
N ASP A 650 11.03 39.46 -24.41
CA ASP A 650 11.16 38.34 -25.33
C ASP A 650 12.54 38.25 -26.00
N ARG A 651 13.07 37.04 -26.17
CA ARG A 651 13.41 36.43 -27.48
C ARG A 651 14.32 35.20 -27.35
N ALA A 652 13.92 34.12 -28.02
CA ALA A 652 14.83 33.07 -28.51
C ALA A 652 15.78 33.64 -29.58
N PRO A 653 16.97 33.05 -29.85
CA PRO A 653 17.02 31.93 -30.82
C PRO A 653 18.12 30.86 -30.58
N ALA A 654 17.99 29.74 -31.32
CA ALA A 654 18.96 28.65 -31.59
C ALA A 654 20.37 29.15 -32.04
N PRO A 655 21.47 28.34 -32.18
CA PRO A 655 21.52 26.89 -32.47
C PRO A 655 22.68 26.06 -31.84
N GLU A 656 22.64 24.75 -32.10
CA GLU A 656 23.73 23.73 -32.08
C GLU A 656 25.08 24.21 -32.70
N PRO A 657 26.28 23.61 -32.41
CA PRO A 657 26.55 22.17 -32.64
C PRO A 657 27.66 21.43 -31.82
N SER A 658 27.55 20.10 -31.88
CA SER A 658 28.55 19.01 -31.94
C SER A 658 29.96 19.15 -31.30
N ALA A 659 30.39 18.09 -30.58
CA ALA A 659 31.54 17.24 -30.96
C ALA A 659 31.83 16.13 -29.93
N THR A 660 31.54 14.90 -30.36
CA THR A 660 32.27 13.62 -30.18
C THR A 660 33.60 13.62 -29.40
N ARG A 661 33.75 12.70 -28.44
CA ARG A 661 34.75 11.59 -28.52
C ARG A 661 34.56 10.56 -27.39
N ARG A 662 34.32 9.31 -27.80
CA ARG A 662 34.53 8.03 -27.09
C ARG A 662 36.00 7.57 -27.30
N PRO A 663 36.39 6.36 -26.88
CA PRO A 663 36.31 5.68 -25.57
C PRO A 663 37.72 5.16 -25.21
N ASP A 664 37.88 4.34 -24.18
CA ASP A 664 38.64 3.09 -24.37
C ASP A 664 38.32 2.05 -23.30
N ASP A 665 38.19 0.83 -23.81
CA ASP A 665 37.88 -0.43 -23.14
C ASP A 665 39.02 -0.93 -22.24
N ALA A 666 38.70 -1.77 -21.24
CA ALA A 666 38.84 -3.23 -21.37
C ALA A 666 39.18 -3.97 -20.05
N GLY A 667 38.37 -5.00 -19.77
CA GLY A 667 38.79 -6.26 -19.13
C GLY A 667 38.65 -6.31 -17.60
N ARG A 668 38.38 -7.44 -16.94
CA ARG A 668 38.26 -8.85 -17.35
C ARG A 668 37.72 -9.66 -16.15
N ALA A 669 37.01 -10.73 -16.46
CA ALA A 669 36.60 -11.95 -15.73
C ALA A 669 37.01 -12.25 -14.26
N ASP A 670 36.03 -12.85 -13.57
CA ASP A 670 36.03 -13.91 -12.53
C ASP A 670 36.93 -13.84 -11.28
N ALA A 671 36.29 -13.68 -10.11
CA ALA A 671 36.70 -14.32 -8.84
C ALA A 671 35.56 -14.22 -7.81
N ARG A 672 35.39 -15.27 -6.99
CA ARG A 672 34.50 -15.33 -5.82
C ARG A 672 35.05 -14.37 -4.76
N ASP A 673 34.20 -13.55 -4.15
CA ASP A 673 34.67 -12.40 -3.39
C ASP A 673 33.86 -12.24 -2.08
N GLU A 674 34.33 -12.96 -1.06
CA GLU A 674 34.00 -12.77 0.35
C GLU A 674 34.92 -11.64 0.85
N GLY A 675 34.37 -10.45 1.13
CA GLY A 675 35.13 -9.30 1.64
C GLY A 675 35.44 -8.18 0.65
N THR A 676 34.86 -8.16 -0.56
CA THR A 676 35.14 -7.07 -1.50
C THR A 676 34.66 -5.69 -1.00
N PRO A 677 35.46 -4.60 -1.15
CA PRO A 677 34.91 -3.25 -1.14
C PRO A 677 33.71 -3.18 -2.10
N PHE A 678 32.69 -2.38 -1.78
CA PHE A 678 31.49 -2.23 -2.62
C PHE A 678 31.88 -2.14 -4.10
N ARG A 679 31.68 -3.24 -4.82
CA ARG A 679 31.98 -3.33 -6.23
C ARG A 679 30.75 -2.78 -6.91
N ALA A 680 30.93 -1.70 -7.68
CA ALA A 680 29.83 -1.08 -8.40
C ALA A 680 29.04 -2.19 -9.13
N PRO A 681 27.69 -2.22 -8.98
CA PRO A 681 26.88 -3.31 -9.50
C PRO A 681 27.13 -3.47 -11.00
N ASP A 682 27.38 -4.70 -11.44
CA ASP A 682 27.47 -5.04 -12.85
C ASP A 682 26.09 -4.89 -13.49
N HIS A 683 25.80 -3.68 -13.95
CA HIS A 683 24.55 -3.31 -14.60
C HIS A 683 24.28 -4.15 -15.86
N GLY A 684 25.31 -4.79 -16.43
CA GLY A 684 25.15 -5.69 -17.57
C GLY A 684 24.22 -6.86 -17.27
N ARG A 685 24.25 -7.36 -16.04
CA ARG A 685 23.43 -8.49 -15.57
C ARG A 685 21.94 -8.20 -15.52
N TRP A 686 21.53 -6.94 -15.61
CA TRP A 686 20.11 -6.58 -15.63
C TRP A 686 19.42 -6.98 -16.92
N PHE A 687 20.18 -7.04 -18.01
CA PHE A 687 19.71 -7.46 -19.33
C PHE A 687 20.09 -8.91 -19.65
N GLU A 688 20.63 -9.66 -18.68
CA GLU A 688 20.86 -11.09 -18.88
C GLU A 688 19.55 -11.88 -18.79
N GLY A 689 19.40 -12.88 -19.66
CA GLY A 689 18.26 -13.79 -19.60
C GLY A 689 18.23 -14.57 -18.29
N ARG A 690 17.10 -14.55 -17.57
CA ARG A 690 16.93 -15.33 -16.34
C ARG A 690 16.05 -16.55 -16.54
N GLU A 691 16.53 -17.72 -16.14
CA GLU A 691 15.73 -18.96 -16.18
C GLU A 691 14.94 -19.19 -14.89
N ALA A 692 15.35 -18.59 -13.77
CA ALA A 692 14.71 -18.72 -12.47
C ALA A 692 14.59 -17.36 -11.76
N ILE A 693 13.65 -17.27 -10.83
CA ILE A 693 13.47 -16.12 -9.94
C ILE A 693 13.99 -16.52 -8.57
N GLY A 694 15.08 -15.87 -8.14
CA GLY A 694 15.76 -16.16 -6.87
C GLY A 694 15.04 -15.58 -5.66
N SER A 695 15.54 -15.87 -4.46
CA SER A 695 15.11 -15.21 -3.23
C SER A 695 15.70 -13.81 -3.15
N GLN A 696 14.87 -12.81 -2.84
CA GLN A 696 15.35 -11.45 -2.52
C GLN A 696 15.80 -11.28 -1.06
N LEU A 697 15.43 -12.24 -0.19
CA LEU A 697 15.88 -12.28 1.21
C LEU A 697 17.36 -12.66 1.31
N ASP A 698 17.99 -13.11 0.23
CA ASP A 698 19.41 -13.45 0.15
C ASP A 698 20.28 -12.23 -0.23
N SER A 699 19.70 -11.03 -0.36
CA SER A 699 20.49 -9.82 -0.58
C SER A 699 21.30 -9.47 0.68
N ASP A 700 22.57 -9.11 0.50
CA ASP A 700 23.51 -8.84 1.59
C ASP A 700 23.29 -7.46 2.26
N GLY A 701 22.11 -6.85 2.07
CA GLY A 701 21.80 -5.50 2.56
C GLY A 701 22.42 -4.38 1.74
N THR A 702 23.03 -4.68 0.58
CA THR A 702 23.58 -3.70 -0.37
C THR A 702 22.52 -3.05 -1.26
N PHE A 703 21.27 -3.50 -1.17
CA PHE A 703 20.18 -3.11 -2.08
C PHE A 703 20.00 -1.59 -2.19
N SER A 704 19.97 -0.86 -1.07
CA SER A 704 19.86 0.60 -1.06
C SER A 704 21.08 1.30 -1.67
N ILE A 705 22.28 0.76 -1.44
CA ILE A 705 23.53 1.29 -1.98
C ILE A 705 23.57 1.10 -3.50
N GLU A 706 23.18 -0.08 -3.99
CA GLU A 706 23.09 -0.38 -5.41
C GLU A 706 22.09 0.52 -6.14
N ARG A 707 21.01 0.94 -5.47
CA ARG A 707 19.98 1.84 -6.04
C ARG A 707 20.38 3.31 -6.09
N ALA A 708 21.34 3.73 -5.27
CA ALA A 708 21.87 5.10 -5.30
C ALA A 708 22.79 5.37 -6.50
N VAL A 709 23.32 4.32 -7.15
CA VAL A 709 24.22 4.44 -8.30
C VAL A 709 23.42 4.64 -9.58
N ALA A 710 23.82 5.63 -10.39
CA ALA A 710 23.24 5.88 -11.69
C ALA A 710 23.45 4.68 -12.63
N PRO A 711 22.41 4.24 -13.36
CA PRO A 711 22.47 3.08 -14.23
C PRO A 711 23.37 3.31 -15.45
N GLU A 712 24.26 2.37 -15.75
CA GLU A 712 25.14 2.42 -16.93
C GLU A 712 24.40 2.00 -18.21
N TYR A 713 23.44 1.07 -18.05
CA TYR A 713 22.64 0.51 -19.13
C TYR A 713 21.16 0.72 -18.85
N GLY A 714 20.40 0.99 -19.91
CA GLY A 714 18.98 1.30 -19.82
C GLY A 714 18.42 1.85 -21.12
N LEU A 715 17.10 2.01 -21.16
CA LEU A 715 16.36 2.49 -22.31
C LEU A 715 15.37 3.56 -21.85
N ALA A 716 15.41 4.76 -22.42
CA ALA A 716 14.28 5.67 -22.38
C ALA A 716 13.28 5.27 -23.46
N PHE A 717 12.00 5.54 -23.18
CA PHE A 717 10.92 5.28 -24.12
C PHE A 717 9.88 6.39 -24.11
N ALA A 718 9.14 6.49 -25.21
CA ALA A 718 8.02 7.41 -25.38
C ALA A 718 6.83 6.67 -26.03
N PRO A 719 5.59 6.81 -25.49
CA PRO A 719 5.18 7.70 -24.39
C PRO A 719 5.71 7.24 -23.02
N SER A 720 5.72 8.13 -22.01
CA SER A 720 6.33 7.87 -20.69
C SER A 720 5.62 6.83 -19.83
N ALA A 721 4.47 6.34 -20.25
CA ALA A 721 3.75 5.23 -19.64
C ALA A 721 2.97 4.47 -20.71
N LEU A 722 2.99 3.14 -20.64
CA LEU A 722 2.16 2.30 -21.49
C LEU A 722 0.85 1.93 -20.78
N PRO A 723 -0.24 1.71 -21.53
CA PRO A 723 -1.50 1.25 -20.95
C PRO A 723 -1.36 -0.18 -20.40
N PHE A 724 -2.25 -0.55 -19.49
CA PHE A 724 -2.39 -1.95 -19.09
C PHE A 724 -2.96 -2.78 -20.27
N PRO A 725 -2.50 -4.04 -20.53
CA PRO A 725 -1.45 -4.80 -19.82
C PRO A 725 -0.03 -4.58 -20.38
N HIS A 726 0.13 -3.85 -21.49
CA HIS A 726 1.42 -3.62 -22.16
C HIS A 726 2.47 -2.99 -21.25
N ARG A 727 2.06 -2.33 -20.17
CA ARG A 727 2.99 -1.79 -19.17
C ARG A 727 3.91 -2.83 -18.53
N TYR A 728 3.57 -4.10 -18.52
CA TYR A 728 4.39 -5.15 -17.91
C TYR A 728 5.28 -5.81 -18.96
N ALA A 729 6.57 -6.01 -18.65
CA ALA A 729 7.52 -6.70 -19.51
C ALA A 729 8.23 -7.81 -18.73
N PRO A 730 7.76 -9.06 -18.79
CA PRO A 730 8.35 -10.17 -18.04
C PRO A 730 9.75 -10.54 -18.55
N LEU A 731 10.73 -10.56 -17.65
CA LEU A 731 12.05 -11.15 -17.90
C LEU A 731 12.04 -12.65 -17.65
N ALA A 732 11.41 -13.07 -16.55
CA ALA A 732 11.29 -14.45 -16.14
C ALA A 732 9.88 -14.77 -15.67
N LEU A 733 9.46 -16.02 -15.89
CA LEU A 733 8.19 -16.57 -15.43
C LEU A 733 8.45 -17.86 -14.66
N GLY A 734 8.12 -17.85 -13.38
CA GLY A 734 8.23 -18.96 -12.44
C GLY A 734 6.91 -19.73 -12.32
N ALA A 735 6.82 -20.87 -13.00
CA ALA A 735 5.63 -21.73 -12.97
C ALA A 735 5.60 -22.67 -11.76
N ARG A 736 6.75 -23.03 -11.19
CA ARG A 736 6.87 -23.95 -10.05
C ARG A 736 7.74 -23.34 -8.96
N PHE A 737 7.35 -23.49 -7.71
CA PHE A 737 8.21 -23.14 -6.58
C PHE A 737 9.03 -24.35 -6.13
N ASP A 738 10.30 -24.12 -5.78
CA ASP A 738 11.20 -25.14 -5.24
C ASP A 738 11.57 -24.84 -3.78
N PRO A 739 10.95 -25.54 -2.81
CA PRO A 739 11.21 -25.32 -1.38
C PRO A 739 12.67 -25.57 -0.97
N ALA A 740 13.43 -26.38 -1.70
CA ALA A 740 14.82 -26.65 -1.34
C ALA A 740 15.73 -25.44 -1.62
N THR A 741 15.48 -24.76 -2.73
CA THR A 741 16.31 -23.63 -3.19
C THR A 741 15.66 -22.27 -2.93
N GLN A 742 14.39 -22.25 -2.51
CA GLN A 742 13.57 -21.03 -2.38
C GLN A 742 13.52 -20.22 -3.69
N ARG A 743 13.47 -20.92 -4.83
CA ARG A 743 13.45 -20.32 -6.17
C ARG A 743 12.16 -20.67 -6.91
N TRP A 744 11.68 -19.72 -7.70
CA TRP A 744 10.68 -20.03 -8.72
C TRP A 744 11.37 -20.46 -10.01
N LEU A 745 10.93 -21.59 -10.51
CA LEU A 745 11.50 -22.30 -11.65
C LEU A 745 10.50 -22.35 -12.81
N PRO A 746 10.98 -22.46 -14.05
CA PRO A 746 10.12 -22.57 -15.21
C PRO A 746 9.42 -23.94 -15.20
N ALA A 747 8.40 -24.08 -16.05
CA ALA A 747 7.73 -25.37 -16.25
C ALA A 747 8.72 -26.43 -16.75
N ARG A 748 8.77 -27.59 -16.09
CA ARG A 748 9.69 -28.69 -16.47
C ARG A 748 9.13 -29.58 -17.57
N ASP A 749 7.83 -29.86 -17.53
CA ASP A 749 7.19 -30.72 -18.50
C ASP A 749 6.81 -29.94 -19.77
N ARG A 750 6.92 -30.63 -20.92
CA ARG A 750 6.65 -30.02 -22.24
C ARG A 750 5.22 -29.48 -22.37
N PRO A 751 4.16 -30.16 -21.90
CA PRO A 751 2.78 -29.65 -21.99
C PRO A 751 2.61 -28.30 -21.29
N THR A 752 3.05 -28.19 -20.04
CA THR A 752 2.97 -26.94 -19.27
C THR A 752 3.86 -25.86 -19.88
N ALA A 753 5.08 -26.19 -20.31
CA ALA A 753 5.98 -25.23 -20.96
C ALA A 753 5.40 -24.66 -22.27
N ARG A 754 4.72 -25.50 -23.07
CA ARG A 754 4.01 -25.07 -24.28
C ARG A 754 2.86 -24.12 -23.94
N LEU A 755 2.03 -24.50 -22.96
CA LEU A 755 0.91 -23.68 -22.52
C LEU A 755 1.37 -22.31 -21.98
N VAL A 756 2.45 -22.30 -21.19
CA VAL A 756 3.10 -21.08 -20.69
C VAL A 756 3.54 -20.17 -21.85
N ALA A 757 4.12 -20.72 -22.91
CA ALA A 757 4.55 -19.94 -24.07
C ALA A 757 3.37 -19.42 -24.90
N GLU A 758 2.35 -20.24 -25.13
CA GLU A 758 1.13 -19.86 -25.86
C GLU A 758 0.35 -18.75 -25.13
N GLY A 759 0.45 -18.67 -23.80
CA GLY A 759 -0.21 -17.64 -22.99
C GLY A 759 0.22 -16.20 -23.30
N PHE A 760 1.38 -16.00 -23.95
CA PHE A 760 1.89 -14.68 -24.35
C PHE A 760 1.47 -14.24 -25.76
N ALA A 761 0.77 -15.10 -26.51
CA ALA A 761 0.35 -14.76 -27.87
C ALA A 761 -0.70 -13.64 -27.84
N PRO A 762 -0.56 -12.59 -28.67
CA PRO A 762 -1.55 -11.53 -28.75
C PRO A 762 -2.87 -12.03 -29.38
N ALA A 763 -3.94 -11.22 -29.28
CA ALA A 763 -5.18 -11.52 -29.97
C ALA A 763 -5.06 -11.25 -31.48
N ARG A 764 -4.50 -10.08 -31.83
CA ARG A 764 -4.25 -9.65 -33.21
C ARG A 764 -3.01 -8.77 -33.28
N ALA A 765 -2.39 -8.71 -34.45
CA ALA A 765 -1.29 -7.78 -34.69
C ALA A 765 -1.78 -6.33 -34.57
N GLY A 766 -1.05 -5.53 -33.81
CA GLY A 766 -1.31 -4.10 -33.66
C GLY A 766 -0.36 -3.26 -34.51
N SER A 767 -0.55 -1.94 -34.41
CA SER A 767 0.21 -0.94 -35.17
C SER A 767 0.84 0.14 -34.30
N TYR A 768 0.47 0.26 -33.02
CA TYR A 768 0.94 1.35 -32.19
C TYR A 768 2.43 1.20 -31.87
N GLU A 769 3.24 2.09 -32.42
CA GLU A 769 4.69 2.09 -32.21
C GLU A 769 5.07 2.79 -30.89
N VAL A 770 6.06 2.22 -30.22
CA VAL A 770 6.73 2.79 -29.04
C VAL A 770 8.20 2.89 -29.40
N ALA A 771 8.71 4.12 -29.35
CA ALA A 771 10.11 4.41 -29.64
C ALA A 771 10.92 4.28 -28.35
N LEU A 772 12.12 3.70 -28.49
CA LEU A 772 13.09 3.61 -27.40
C LEU A 772 14.47 4.03 -27.87
N THR A 773 15.22 4.66 -26.98
CA THR A 773 16.64 4.98 -27.15
C THR A 773 17.36 4.74 -25.85
N GLY A 774 18.57 4.20 -25.92
CA GLY A 774 19.43 4.07 -24.75
C GLY A 774 20.58 3.12 -25.00
N ARG A 775 21.20 2.63 -23.94
CA ARG A 775 22.46 1.92 -24.00
C ARG A 775 22.32 0.49 -23.48
N LEU A 776 22.79 -0.47 -24.26
CA LEU A 776 22.82 -1.89 -23.88
C LEU A 776 24.26 -2.41 -23.80
N PRO A 777 24.53 -3.42 -22.95
CA PRO A 777 25.86 -4.02 -22.86
C PRO A 777 26.15 -4.93 -24.06
N ARG A 778 27.39 -5.38 -24.16
CA ARG A 778 27.83 -6.33 -25.18
C ARG A 778 27.17 -7.70 -24.96
N GLY A 779 26.85 -8.40 -26.05
CA GLY A 779 26.32 -9.77 -26.00
C GLY A 779 24.82 -9.83 -26.26
N ASP A 780 24.19 -10.93 -25.83
CA ASP A 780 22.77 -11.18 -26.02
C ASP A 780 21.97 -10.59 -24.85
N ASN A 781 21.28 -9.49 -25.10
CA ASN A 781 20.52 -8.74 -24.10
C ASN A 781 19.05 -9.12 -24.14
N ALA A 782 18.50 -9.64 -23.06
CA ALA A 782 17.06 -9.80 -22.88
C ALA A 782 16.39 -8.43 -23.02
N PHE A 783 15.60 -8.28 -24.08
CA PHE A 783 14.91 -7.04 -24.36
C PHE A 783 13.64 -6.96 -23.50
N PRO A 784 13.32 -5.79 -22.90
CA PRO A 784 12.13 -5.62 -22.05
C PRO A 784 10.85 -5.55 -22.89
N THR A 785 10.52 -6.61 -23.62
CA THR A 785 9.34 -6.67 -24.48
C THR A 785 8.05 -6.52 -23.65
N PRO A 786 7.22 -5.49 -23.91
CA PRO A 786 5.87 -5.38 -23.34
C PRO A 786 5.06 -6.66 -23.51
N LEU A 787 4.19 -6.98 -22.56
CA LEU A 787 3.17 -8.01 -22.73
C LEU A 787 2.36 -7.69 -23.99
N PHE A 788 2.21 -8.69 -24.86
CA PHE A 788 1.58 -8.53 -26.18
C PHE A 788 2.23 -7.42 -27.02
N GLY A 789 3.55 -7.25 -26.89
CA GLY A 789 4.36 -6.39 -27.74
C GLY A 789 5.38 -7.19 -28.54
N ARG A 790 5.90 -6.57 -29.60
CA ARG A 790 6.94 -7.14 -30.45
C ARG A 790 7.99 -6.09 -30.81
N LEU A 791 9.25 -6.44 -30.66
CA LEU A 791 10.35 -5.63 -31.18
C LEU A 791 10.39 -5.76 -32.70
N VAL A 792 10.15 -4.66 -33.41
CA VAL A 792 10.08 -4.65 -34.89
C VAL A 792 11.33 -4.10 -35.55
N ALA A 793 12.06 -3.22 -34.86
CA ALA A 793 13.30 -2.68 -35.37
C ALA A 793 14.29 -2.45 -34.22
N VAL A 794 15.56 -2.73 -34.51
CA VAL A 794 16.68 -2.28 -33.71
C VAL A 794 17.74 -1.72 -34.65
N SER A 795 18.29 -0.58 -34.28
CA SER A 795 19.40 0.06 -34.97
C SER A 795 20.44 0.52 -33.97
N SER A 796 21.71 0.46 -34.37
CA SER A 796 22.86 0.97 -33.62
C SER A 796 23.85 1.58 -34.60
N ALA A 797 24.91 2.18 -34.08
CA ALA A 797 26.08 2.50 -34.92
C ALA A 797 26.65 1.21 -35.57
N ALA A 798 27.25 1.36 -36.76
CA ALA A 798 27.67 0.23 -37.61
C ALA A 798 28.78 -0.62 -36.98
N ASP A 799 29.65 0.00 -36.19
CA ASP A 799 30.72 -0.61 -35.40
C ASP A 799 30.18 -1.42 -34.21
N VAL A 800 29.07 -0.97 -33.59
CA VAL A 800 28.38 -1.67 -32.50
C VAL A 800 27.58 -2.88 -33.02
N GLY A 801 26.89 -2.72 -34.16
CA GLY A 801 26.10 -3.75 -34.83
C GLY A 801 25.06 -4.46 -33.95
N ALA A 802 23.82 -3.96 -33.93
CA ALA A 802 22.70 -4.57 -33.24
C ALA A 802 21.86 -5.48 -34.15
N ARG A 803 21.44 -6.65 -33.64
CA ARG A 803 20.47 -7.53 -34.32
C ARG A 803 19.49 -8.13 -33.32
N VAL A 804 18.26 -8.34 -33.75
CA VAL A 804 17.26 -9.07 -32.96
C VAL A 804 17.54 -10.56 -33.04
N VAL A 805 17.53 -11.24 -31.89
CA VAL A 805 17.68 -12.68 -31.77
C VAL A 805 16.44 -13.24 -31.08
N PRO A 806 15.74 -14.22 -31.69
CA PRO A 806 14.63 -14.88 -31.02
C PRO A 806 15.15 -15.78 -29.89
N GLY A 807 14.61 -15.60 -28.70
CA GLY A 807 14.87 -16.42 -27.53
C GLY A 807 13.92 -17.62 -27.44
N ARG A 808 14.20 -18.52 -26.48
CA ARG A 808 13.26 -19.59 -26.12
C ARG A 808 11.99 -18.99 -25.50
N ALA A 809 10.87 -19.70 -25.65
CA ALA A 809 9.57 -19.32 -25.08
C ALA A 809 9.08 -17.90 -25.45
N GLY A 810 9.36 -17.44 -26.68
CA GLY A 810 8.86 -16.16 -27.18
C GLY A 810 9.62 -14.92 -26.68
N ARG A 811 10.70 -15.10 -25.91
CA ARG A 811 11.55 -13.98 -25.47
C ARG A 811 12.27 -13.34 -26.64
N THR A 812 12.53 -12.04 -26.55
CA THR A 812 13.32 -11.30 -27.55
C THR A 812 14.65 -10.91 -26.94
N PHE A 813 15.73 -11.12 -27.69
CA PHE A 813 17.06 -10.65 -27.33
C PHE A 813 17.55 -9.64 -28.36
N VAL A 814 18.36 -8.68 -27.93
CA VAL A 814 19.15 -7.79 -28.81
C VAL A 814 20.61 -8.15 -28.63
N ALA A 815 21.23 -8.66 -29.69
CA ALA A 815 22.64 -9.00 -29.71
C ALA A 815 23.47 -7.82 -30.19
N LEU A 816 24.46 -7.39 -29.41
CA LEU A 816 25.42 -6.32 -29.75
C LEU A 816 26.86 -6.85 -29.78
N ARG A 817 27.69 -6.35 -30.71
CA ARG A 817 29.12 -6.72 -30.79
C ARG A 817 29.98 -6.04 -29.71
N GLY A 818 29.57 -4.86 -29.27
CA GLY A 818 30.14 -4.10 -28.15
C GLY A 818 29.05 -3.38 -27.37
N PRO A 819 29.33 -2.84 -26.17
CA PRO A 819 28.35 -2.01 -25.48
C PRO A 819 28.08 -0.75 -26.32
N GLY A 820 26.81 -0.32 -26.42
CA GLY A 820 26.52 0.82 -27.29
C GLY A 820 25.08 1.31 -27.24
N GLU A 821 24.89 2.47 -27.87
CA GLU A 821 23.59 3.10 -28.04
C GLU A 821 22.77 2.32 -29.06
N VAL A 822 21.51 2.12 -28.73
CA VAL A 822 20.51 1.50 -29.57
C VAL A 822 19.29 2.39 -29.66
N ALA A 823 18.70 2.41 -30.85
CA ALA A 823 17.34 2.88 -31.06
C ALA A 823 16.49 1.67 -31.41
N CYS A 824 15.39 1.48 -30.68
CA CYS A 824 14.48 0.36 -30.85
C CYS A 824 13.08 0.87 -31.18
N ARG A 825 12.32 0.08 -31.93
CA ARG A 825 10.88 0.28 -32.10
C ARG A 825 10.15 -0.98 -31.71
N VAL A 826 9.20 -0.82 -30.80
CA VAL A 826 8.28 -1.87 -30.37
C VAL A 826 6.91 -1.55 -30.92
N VAL A 827 6.20 -2.55 -31.41
CA VAL A 827 4.77 -2.43 -31.73
C VAL A 827 3.96 -3.11 -30.63
N LEU A 828 2.94 -2.42 -30.14
CA LEU A 828 1.95 -2.99 -29.22
C LEU A 828 0.86 -3.68 -30.03
N ASP A 829 0.69 -4.98 -29.82
CA ASP A 829 -0.36 -5.80 -30.42
C ASP A 829 -1.66 -5.71 -29.59
N GLU A 830 -2.79 -6.15 -30.15
CA GLU A 830 -4.08 -6.11 -29.45
C GLU A 830 -4.08 -7.12 -28.29
N ALA A 831 -4.31 -6.61 -27.07
CA ALA A 831 -4.36 -7.44 -25.88
C ALA A 831 -5.61 -8.33 -25.88
N PRO A 832 -5.53 -9.60 -25.43
CA PRO A 832 -6.68 -10.49 -25.40
C PRO A 832 -7.81 -10.03 -24.48
N GLU A 833 -9.05 -10.18 -24.94
CA GLU A 833 -10.25 -9.98 -24.13
C GLU A 833 -10.60 -11.25 -23.34
N HIS A 834 -10.51 -11.17 -22.01
CA HIS A 834 -10.92 -12.27 -21.14
C HIS A 834 -12.44 -12.37 -21.06
N VAL A 835 -12.96 -13.52 -21.46
CA VAL A 835 -14.41 -13.75 -21.57
C VAL A 835 -14.98 -14.04 -20.18
N GLY A 836 -15.83 -13.13 -19.68
CA GLY A 836 -16.50 -13.25 -18.37
C GLY A 836 -17.68 -14.23 -18.33
N GLY A 837 -18.01 -14.90 -19.43
CA GLY A 837 -19.19 -15.77 -19.51
C GLY A 837 -18.87 -17.10 -20.17
N GLY A 838 -18.91 -18.18 -19.40
CA GLY A 838 -18.91 -19.55 -19.91
C GLY A 838 -17.58 -20.27 -19.71
N VAL A 839 -17.70 -21.55 -19.35
CA VAL A 839 -16.62 -22.53 -19.38
C VAL A 839 -16.14 -22.62 -20.83
N ILE A 840 -15.19 -21.77 -21.23
CA ILE A 840 -14.20 -22.20 -22.22
C ILE A 840 -13.43 -23.27 -21.47
N GLY A 841 -13.94 -24.51 -21.54
CA GLY A 841 -13.31 -25.65 -20.91
C GLY A 841 -11.86 -25.63 -21.34
N ALA A 842 -10.95 -25.68 -20.36
CA ALA A 842 -9.55 -25.94 -20.66
C ALA A 842 -9.54 -27.06 -21.71
N PRO A 843 -8.89 -26.87 -22.87
CA PRO A 843 -9.03 -27.80 -23.99
C PRO A 843 -8.85 -29.23 -23.48
N ALA A 844 -9.77 -30.13 -23.81
CA ALA A 844 -9.80 -31.48 -23.25
C ALA A 844 -8.39 -32.10 -23.30
N GLY A 845 -7.83 -32.43 -22.13
CA GLY A 845 -6.44 -32.88 -21.96
C GLY A 845 -5.47 -31.86 -21.36
N ALA A 846 -5.88 -30.61 -21.11
CA ALA A 846 -5.05 -29.58 -20.47
C ALA A 846 -4.95 -29.71 -18.94
N GLU A 847 -5.80 -30.51 -18.28
CA GLU A 847 -5.81 -30.66 -16.82
C GLU A 847 -4.44 -31.07 -16.25
N GLY A 848 -3.74 -31.99 -16.93
CA GLY A 848 -2.38 -32.37 -16.56
C GLY A 848 -1.36 -31.24 -16.68
N ALA A 849 -1.52 -30.37 -17.69
CA ALA A 849 -0.65 -29.22 -17.93
C ALA A 849 -0.94 -28.03 -17.01
N LEU A 850 -2.14 -27.96 -16.42
CA LEU A 850 -2.52 -26.92 -15.47
C LEU A 850 -2.11 -27.27 -14.03
N ARG A 851 -1.95 -28.56 -13.71
CA ARG A 851 -1.64 -29.02 -12.36
C ARG A 851 -0.42 -28.32 -11.72
N PRO A 852 0.72 -28.12 -12.40
CA PRO A 852 1.86 -27.39 -11.82
C PRO A 852 1.53 -25.92 -11.51
N LEU A 853 0.64 -25.31 -12.30
CA LEU A 853 0.20 -23.92 -12.16
C LEU A 853 -0.91 -23.77 -11.11
N LEU A 854 -1.44 -24.86 -10.56
CA LEU A 854 -2.45 -24.87 -9.48
C LEU A 854 -1.88 -25.37 -8.15
N ALA A 855 -0.64 -25.86 -8.13
CA ALA A 855 -0.03 -26.44 -6.94
C ALA A 855 0.29 -25.37 -5.87
N PRO A 856 -0.25 -25.48 -4.64
CA PRO A 856 0.12 -24.62 -3.52
C PRO A 856 1.63 -24.66 -3.26
N THR A 857 2.17 -23.56 -2.74
CA THR A 857 3.59 -23.43 -2.39
C THR A 857 3.86 -23.58 -0.89
N VAL A 858 2.81 -23.50 -0.06
CA VAL A 858 2.86 -23.69 1.39
C VAL A 858 1.68 -24.55 1.87
N PRO A 859 1.81 -25.24 3.02
CA PRO A 859 0.66 -25.86 3.69
C PRO A 859 -0.26 -24.79 4.30
N ASP A 860 -1.50 -25.19 4.61
CA ASP A 860 -2.55 -24.28 5.10
C ASP A 860 -2.17 -23.59 6.41
N GLU A 861 -1.42 -24.27 7.28
CA GLU A 861 -0.94 -23.76 8.58
C GLU A 861 -0.02 -22.53 8.46
N GLU A 862 0.50 -22.22 7.27
CA GLU A 862 1.32 -21.02 7.06
C GLU A 862 0.53 -19.81 6.57
N LEU A 863 -0.76 -19.98 6.32
CA LEU A 863 -1.64 -18.93 5.85
C LEU A 863 -2.60 -18.49 6.97
N PRO A 864 -2.87 -17.19 7.10
CA PRO A 864 -3.91 -16.70 8.00
C PRO A 864 -5.29 -17.25 7.64
N ASP A 865 -6.10 -17.57 8.66
CA ASP A 865 -7.48 -18.07 8.51
C ASP A 865 -8.31 -17.22 7.54
N GLU A 866 -8.14 -15.90 7.59
CA GLU A 866 -8.86 -14.97 6.72
C GLU A 866 -8.50 -15.14 5.23
N ALA A 867 -7.22 -15.39 4.93
CA ALA A 867 -6.77 -15.63 3.56
C ALA A 867 -7.27 -16.99 3.05
N LEU A 868 -7.27 -18.02 3.90
CA LEU A 868 -7.83 -19.34 3.59
C LEU A 868 -9.34 -19.25 3.34
N ALA A 869 -10.08 -18.52 4.19
CA ALA A 869 -11.51 -18.32 4.03
C ALA A 869 -11.85 -17.60 2.72
N GLU A 870 -11.06 -16.60 2.32
CA GLU A 870 -11.25 -15.92 1.05
C GLU A 870 -10.94 -16.83 -0.15
N CYS A 871 -9.86 -17.61 -0.10
CA CYS A 871 -9.55 -18.59 -1.14
C CYS A 871 -10.69 -19.59 -1.32
N GLU A 872 -11.24 -20.09 -0.22
CA GLU A 872 -12.35 -21.04 -0.23
C GLU A 872 -13.62 -20.41 -0.79
N ARG A 873 -13.97 -19.19 -0.34
CA ARG A 873 -15.10 -18.42 -0.87
C ARG A 873 -15.00 -18.27 -2.38
N LEU A 874 -13.82 -17.88 -2.89
CA LEU A 874 -13.58 -17.72 -4.32
C LEU A 874 -13.60 -19.05 -5.08
N ARG A 875 -13.09 -20.13 -4.48
CA ARG A 875 -13.08 -21.47 -5.07
C ARG A 875 -14.50 -21.96 -5.34
N VAL A 876 -15.40 -21.84 -4.36
CA VAL A 876 -16.79 -22.31 -4.47
C VAL A 876 -17.74 -21.33 -5.15
N ALA A 877 -17.38 -20.04 -5.21
CA ALA A 877 -18.22 -19.06 -5.90
C ALA A 877 -18.28 -19.34 -7.40
N ALA A 878 -19.48 -19.24 -7.96
CA ALA A 878 -19.76 -19.31 -9.40
C ALA A 878 -19.33 -18.02 -10.13
N LEU A 879 -18.12 -17.54 -9.83
CA LEU A 879 -17.52 -16.36 -10.45
C LEU A 879 -16.62 -16.77 -11.62
N PRO A 880 -16.57 -15.98 -12.70
CA PRO A 880 -15.58 -16.13 -13.76
C PRO A 880 -14.13 -16.06 -13.23
N ALA A 881 -13.21 -16.76 -13.88
CA ALA A 881 -11.80 -16.81 -13.44
C ALA A 881 -11.14 -15.42 -13.36
N LEU A 882 -11.50 -14.50 -14.27
CA LEU A 882 -11.05 -13.11 -14.22
C LEU A 882 -11.53 -12.40 -12.94
N GLU A 883 -12.81 -12.56 -12.57
CA GLU A 883 -13.36 -11.95 -11.36
C GLU A 883 -12.72 -12.52 -10.10
N LYS A 884 -12.45 -13.84 -10.08
CA LYS A 884 -11.66 -14.45 -9.00
C LYS A 884 -10.26 -13.83 -8.92
N ALA A 885 -9.59 -13.64 -10.05
CA ALA A 885 -8.25 -13.08 -10.09
C ALA A 885 -8.19 -11.62 -9.62
N VAL A 886 -9.16 -10.81 -10.04
CA VAL A 886 -9.32 -9.43 -9.55
C VAL A 886 -9.63 -9.43 -8.06
N ALA A 887 -10.53 -10.29 -7.56
CA ALA A 887 -10.84 -10.38 -6.14
C ALA A 887 -9.61 -10.75 -5.29
N VAL A 888 -8.76 -11.68 -5.75
CA VAL A 888 -7.48 -11.99 -5.09
C VAL A 888 -6.58 -10.76 -5.02
N ARG A 889 -6.41 -10.04 -6.14
CA ARG A 889 -5.61 -8.80 -6.17
C ARG A 889 -6.08 -7.81 -5.11
N GLU A 890 -7.39 -7.56 -5.08
CA GLU A 890 -8.02 -6.60 -4.17
C GLU A 890 -7.91 -7.04 -2.71
N PHE A 891 -8.07 -8.34 -2.45
CA PHE A 891 -7.87 -8.90 -1.11
C PHE A 891 -6.45 -8.67 -0.63
N VAL A 892 -5.45 -9.03 -1.44
CA VAL A 892 -4.03 -8.87 -1.05
C VAL A 892 -3.71 -7.38 -0.83
N ARG A 893 -4.12 -6.51 -1.75
CA ARG A 893 -3.91 -5.06 -1.67
C ARG A 893 -4.52 -4.43 -0.40
N ARG A 894 -5.66 -4.93 0.06
CA ARG A 894 -6.37 -4.41 1.24
C ARG A 894 -5.86 -5.02 2.56
N ARG A 895 -5.52 -6.31 2.56
CA ARG A 895 -5.21 -7.06 3.78
C ARG A 895 -3.71 -7.17 4.08
N TYR A 896 -2.85 -6.80 3.13
CA TYR A 896 -1.40 -6.80 3.30
C TYR A 896 -0.82 -5.42 3.04
N ALA A 897 0.20 -5.04 3.81
CA ALA A 897 0.86 -3.75 3.67
C ALA A 897 2.12 -3.85 2.79
N TYR A 898 2.34 -2.85 1.93
CA TYR A 898 3.61 -2.70 1.23
C TYR A 898 4.67 -2.12 2.18
N ASP A 899 5.77 -2.83 2.42
CA ASP A 899 6.80 -2.45 3.39
C ASP A 899 8.21 -2.79 2.85
N PRO A 900 9.00 -1.78 2.42
CA PRO A 900 10.36 -1.97 1.90
C PRO A 900 11.43 -2.13 2.99
N SER A 901 11.09 -2.02 4.27
CA SER A 901 12.07 -1.85 5.36
C SER A 901 13.14 -2.94 5.41
N TYR A 902 12.83 -4.20 5.12
CA TYR A 902 13.83 -5.28 5.14
C TYR A 902 14.74 -5.35 3.90
N LEU A 903 14.43 -4.60 2.84
CA LEU A 903 15.39 -4.36 1.75
C LEU A 903 16.30 -3.18 2.07
N GLU A 904 15.85 -2.27 2.96
CA GLU A 904 16.57 -1.05 3.32
C GLU A 904 17.41 -1.22 4.61
N ASP A 905 17.03 -2.14 5.50
CA ASP A 905 17.70 -2.43 6.77
C ASP A 905 18.21 -3.88 6.82
N ALA A 906 19.54 -4.02 6.86
CA ALA A 906 20.22 -5.30 6.98
C ALA A 906 19.87 -6.05 8.29
N ALA A 907 19.50 -5.35 9.36
CA ALA A 907 19.05 -5.97 10.61
C ALA A 907 17.68 -6.64 10.44
N ALA A 908 16.73 -5.96 9.81
CA ALA A 908 15.44 -6.55 9.44
C ALA A 908 15.60 -7.76 8.49
N ALA A 909 16.48 -7.67 7.48
CA ALA A 909 16.79 -8.80 6.59
C ALA A 909 17.37 -10.02 7.35
N ARG A 910 18.34 -9.79 8.25
CA ARG A 910 18.93 -10.85 9.10
C ARG A 910 17.90 -11.46 10.05
N TRP A 911 17.01 -10.65 10.61
CA TRP A 911 15.94 -11.13 11.47
C TRP A 911 14.95 -12.00 10.68
N LEU A 912 14.47 -11.53 9.53
CA LEU A 912 13.57 -12.30 8.65
C LEU A 912 14.19 -13.64 8.26
N ARG A 913 15.43 -13.66 7.77
CA ARG A 913 16.17 -14.90 7.43
C ARG A 913 16.22 -15.89 8.60
N ARG A 914 16.30 -15.40 9.84
CA ARG A 914 16.36 -16.22 11.04
C ARG A 914 15.00 -16.82 11.37
N VAL A 915 13.94 -16.00 11.35
CA VAL A 915 12.59 -16.43 11.78
C VAL A 915 11.86 -17.25 10.72
N THR A 916 12.22 -17.11 9.44
CA THR A 916 11.63 -17.89 8.35
C THR A 916 12.45 -19.14 7.99
N ARG A 917 13.56 -19.39 8.69
CA ARG A 917 14.45 -20.53 8.39
C ARG A 917 13.70 -21.86 8.50
N GLY A 918 13.84 -22.69 7.47
CA GLY A 918 13.23 -24.02 7.42
C GLY A 918 11.75 -24.03 7.05
N ARG A 919 11.15 -22.87 6.77
CA ARG A 919 9.78 -22.79 6.25
C ARG A 919 9.75 -23.23 4.78
N PRO A 920 8.67 -23.90 4.32
CA PRO A 920 8.51 -24.35 2.93
C PRO A 920 8.66 -23.20 1.93
N ASN A 921 8.05 -22.04 2.19
CA ASN A 921 8.23 -20.82 1.41
C ASN A 921 8.60 -19.65 2.33
N VAL A 922 9.88 -19.31 2.36
CA VAL A 922 10.41 -18.27 3.25
C VAL A 922 9.83 -16.88 2.97
N HIS A 923 9.34 -16.63 1.76
CA HIS A 923 8.76 -15.34 1.37
C HIS A 923 7.35 -15.15 1.93
N ILE A 924 6.50 -16.17 1.83
CA ILE A 924 5.18 -16.14 2.47
C ILE A 924 5.33 -16.13 4.00
N ALA A 925 6.29 -16.88 4.54
CA ALA A 925 6.60 -16.81 5.96
C ALA A 925 7.11 -15.42 6.38
N ALA A 926 7.95 -14.77 5.57
CA ALA A 926 8.46 -13.42 5.84
C ALA A 926 7.33 -12.38 5.85
N LEU A 927 6.39 -12.50 4.89
CA LEU A 927 5.19 -11.67 4.81
C LEU A 927 4.40 -11.69 6.13
N HIS A 928 4.26 -12.87 6.75
CA HIS A 928 3.48 -13.04 7.98
C HIS A 928 4.30 -12.91 9.27
N ALA A 929 5.64 -12.92 9.20
CA ALA A 929 6.49 -12.76 10.39
C ALA A 929 6.37 -11.37 11.01
N THR A 930 6.11 -10.36 10.19
CA THR A 930 5.90 -8.96 10.58
C THR A 930 4.43 -8.74 10.94
N GLU A 931 4.00 -9.25 12.10
CA GLU A 931 2.63 -9.00 12.60
C GLU A 931 2.33 -7.49 12.60
N GLY A 932 1.24 -7.09 11.94
CA GLY A 932 0.73 -5.74 12.04
C GLY A 932 0.25 -5.48 13.47
N ARG A 933 1.06 -4.80 14.28
CA ARG A 933 0.67 -4.34 15.62
C ARG A 933 -0.54 -3.40 15.49
N GLY A 934 -1.74 -3.96 15.65
CA GLY A 934 -3.01 -3.25 15.47
C GLY A 934 -4.11 -4.05 14.76
N GLY A 935 -3.82 -5.25 14.23
CA GLY A 935 -4.82 -6.13 13.61
C GLY A 935 -5.34 -5.68 12.24
N ARG A 936 -4.87 -4.53 11.73
CA ARG A 936 -5.29 -3.98 10.42
C ARG A 936 -4.74 -4.77 9.24
N TYR A 937 -3.56 -5.37 9.31
CA TYR A 937 -2.97 -6.13 8.20
C TYR A 937 -2.59 -7.54 8.65
N LEU A 938 -2.73 -8.49 7.73
CA LEU A 938 -2.36 -9.90 7.92
C LEU A 938 -0.84 -10.14 7.79
N GLY A 939 -0.13 -9.22 7.13
CA GLY A 939 1.30 -9.28 6.91
C GLY A 939 1.83 -8.08 6.14
N ARG A 940 3.16 -7.97 6.02
CA ARG A 940 3.87 -6.86 5.37
C ARG A 940 5.03 -7.35 4.50
N GLY A 941 5.13 -6.83 3.28
CA GLY A 941 6.14 -7.24 2.30
C GLY A 941 6.22 -6.30 1.11
N VAL A 942 7.10 -6.57 0.15
CA VAL A 942 7.21 -5.80 -1.10
C VAL A 942 6.58 -6.57 -2.27
N CYS A 943 6.81 -6.10 -3.50
CA CYS A 943 6.28 -6.71 -4.72
C CYS A 943 6.50 -8.22 -4.81
N TYR A 944 7.63 -8.74 -4.32
CA TYR A 944 7.90 -10.17 -4.26
C TYR A 944 6.89 -10.93 -3.40
N GLU A 945 6.79 -10.62 -2.10
CA GLU A 945 5.96 -11.35 -1.15
C GLU A 945 4.48 -11.15 -1.46
N LEU A 946 4.08 -9.94 -1.86
CA LEU A 946 2.71 -9.66 -2.25
C LEU A 946 2.34 -10.40 -3.54
N GLY A 947 3.23 -10.42 -4.54
CA GLY A 947 3.06 -11.20 -5.76
C GLY A 947 2.99 -12.70 -5.47
N ALA A 948 3.88 -13.21 -4.61
CA ALA A 948 3.89 -14.61 -4.16
C ALA A 948 2.58 -15.00 -3.46
N MET A 949 2.08 -14.13 -2.58
CA MET A 949 0.79 -14.33 -1.90
C MET A 949 -0.38 -14.33 -2.88
N ALA A 950 -0.42 -13.38 -3.83
CA ALA A 950 -1.45 -13.37 -4.86
C ALA A 950 -1.41 -14.65 -5.72
N CYS A 951 -0.22 -15.12 -6.11
CA CYS A 951 -0.07 -16.39 -6.83
C CYS A 951 -0.58 -17.57 -5.98
N GLU A 952 -0.21 -17.65 -4.71
CA GLU A 952 -0.68 -18.69 -3.79
C GLU A 952 -2.21 -18.71 -3.69
N MET A 953 -2.83 -17.54 -3.50
CA MET A 953 -4.28 -17.40 -3.41
C MET A 953 -4.99 -17.74 -4.73
N LEU A 954 -4.45 -17.29 -5.88
CA LEU A 954 -4.99 -17.63 -7.20
C LEU A 954 -5.04 -19.15 -7.39
N ARG A 955 -3.94 -19.84 -7.07
CA ARG A 955 -3.83 -21.31 -7.18
C ARG A 955 -4.88 -22.02 -6.34
N ARG A 956 -5.04 -21.59 -5.09
CA ARG A 956 -6.03 -22.12 -4.15
C ARG A 956 -7.47 -21.81 -4.54
N ALA A 957 -7.72 -20.67 -5.17
CA ALA A 957 -9.01 -20.29 -5.75
C ALA A 957 -9.34 -21.04 -7.07
N GLY A 958 -8.44 -21.91 -7.54
CA GLY A 958 -8.61 -22.71 -8.77
C GLY A 958 -8.23 -21.96 -10.05
N VAL A 959 -7.51 -20.84 -9.95
CA VAL A 959 -7.00 -20.07 -11.09
C VAL A 959 -5.53 -20.45 -11.33
N PRO A 960 -5.18 -21.04 -12.50
CA PRO A 960 -3.80 -21.39 -12.79
C PRO A 960 -2.92 -20.14 -12.81
N ALA A 961 -1.84 -20.12 -12.02
CA ALA A 961 -1.03 -18.93 -11.83
C ALA A 961 0.47 -19.22 -11.76
N ALA A 962 1.25 -18.21 -12.12
CA ALA A 962 2.70 -18.18 -12.04
C ALA A 962 3.18 -16.83 -11.48
N ILE A 963 4.46 -16.72 -11.17
CA ILE A 963 5.09 -15.44 -10.82
C ILE A 963 5.88 -14.91 -12.00
N ALA A 964 5.78 -13.62 -12.29
CA ALA A 964 6.64 -12.93 -13.23
C ALA A 964 7.54 -11.93 -12.50
N SER A 965 8.80 -11.86 -12.92
CA SER A 965 9.72 -10.76 -12.56
C SER A 965 10.17 -10.07 -13.83
N GLY A 966 10.29 -8.75 -13.83
CA GLY A 966 10.69 -8.00 -15.02
C GLY A 966 10.59 -6.49 -14.84
N TRP A 967 10.28 -5.81 -15.94
CA TRP A 967 10.17 -4.34 -15.98
C TRP A 967 8.73 -3.87 -16.00
N VAL A 968 8.52 -2.66 -15.49
CA VAL A 968 7.27 -1.91 -15.66
C VAL A 968 7.58 -0.67 -16.51
N TRP A 969 6.90 -0.55 -17.64
CA TRP A 969 6.99 0.56 -18.59
C TRP A 969 6.23 1.78 -18.07
N GLU A 970 6.80 2.37 -17.01
CA GLU A 970 6.29 3.55 -16.34
C GLU A 970 7.41 4.51 -15.93
N GLY A 971 7.26 5.79 -16.26
CA GLY A 971 8.26 6.84 -16.02
C GLY A 971 9.12 7.17 -17.24
N GLY A 972 8.96 6.43 -18.35
CA GLY A 972 9.66 6.59 -19.61
C GLY A 972 11.12 6.14 -19.59
N GLU A 973 11.52 5.32 -18.61
CA GLU A 973 12.84 4.71 -18.51
C GLU A 973 12.72 3.25 -18.05
N LEU A 974 13.61 2.39 -18.57
CA LEU A 974 13.73 0.96 -18.25
C LEU A 974 15.19 0.68 -17.92
N THR A 975 15.46 0.22 -16.69
CA THR A 975 16.82 -0.05 -16.22
C THR A 975 16.91 -1.48 -15.67
N ALA A 976 16.86 -1.65 -14.36
CA ALA A 976 16.85 -2.96 -13.73
C ALA A 976 15.44 -3.61 -13.80
N PRO A 977 15.35 -4.94 -13.98
CA PRO A 977 14.11 -5.70 -13.81
C PRO A 977 13.79 -5.79 -12.31
N ASP A 978 13.06 -4.81 -11.81
CA ASP A 978 12.96 -4.54 -10.37
C ASP A 978 11.56 -4.74 -9.77
N HIS A 979 10.65 -5.30 -10.55
CA HIS A 979 9.29 -5.57 -10.12
C HIS A 979 8.93 -7.05 -10.26
N LEU A 980 8.07 -7.52 -9.36
CA LEU A 980 7.54 -8.89 -9.35
C LEU A 980 6.04 -8.85 -9.13
N TRP A 981 5.30 -9.63 -9.92
CA TRP A 981 3.85 -9.71 -9.87
C TRP A 981 3.35 -11.13 -10.15
N ALA A 982 2.09 -11.41 -9.84
CA ALA A 982 1.47 -12.68 -10.20
C ALA A 982 0.94 -12.62 -11.64
N MET A 983 0.92 -13.76 -12.32
CA MET A 983 0.33 -13.93 -13.64
C MET A 983 -0.79 -14.96 -13.52
N ALA A 984 -2.02 -14.60 -13.87
CA ALA A 984 -3.14 -15.53 -13.98
C ALA A 984 -3.29 -16.00 -15.42
N LEU A 985 -3.42 -17.30 -15.65
CA LEU A 985 -3.70 -17.86 -16.96
C LEU A 985 -5.22 -17.97 -17.12
N LEU A 986 -5.80 -17.06 -17.89
CA LEU A 986 -7.25 -16.88 -17.97
C LEU A 986 -7.78 -17.26 -19.36
N PRO A 987 -9.02 -17.77 -19.44
CA PRO A 987 -9.70 -17.91 -20.72
C PRO A 987 -9.87 -16.56 -21.43
N SER A 988 -9.70 -16.58 -22.75
CA SER A 988 -9.89 -15.43 -23.63
C SER A 988 -10.52 -15.89 -24.94
N GLU A 989 -10.94 -14.94 -25.77
CA GLU A 989 -11.43 -15.14 -27.13
C GLU A 989 -10.46 -15.90 -28.06
N VAL A 990 -9.15 -15.92 -27.75
CA VAL A 990 -8.11 -16.65 -28.49
C VAL A 990 -7.51 -17.83 -27.73
N GLY A 991 -8.13 -18.24 -26.62
CA GLY A 991 -7.69 -19.36 -25.77
C GLY A 991 -7.13 -18.89 -24.43
N LEU A 992 -6.33 -19.72 -23.76
CA LEU A 992 -5.73 -19.36 -22.46
C LEU A 992 -4.64 -18.31 -22.65
N ARG A 993 -4.75 -17.18 -21.94
CA ARG A 993 -3.84 -16.02 -22.04
C ARG A 993 -3.46 -15.48 -20.68
N TRP A 994 -2.25 -14.96 -20.60
CA TRP A 994 -1.69 -14.42 -19.38
C TRP A 994 -2.25 -13.03 -19.07
N ALA A 995 -2.80 -12.87 -17.86
CA ALA A 995 -3.20 -11.60 -17.30
C ALA A 995 -2.28 -11.25 -16.11
N PRO A 996 -1.65 -10.07 -16.08
CA PRO A 996 -0.89 -9.65 -14.92
C PRO A 996 -1.84 -9.29 -13.77
N ILE A 997 -1.56 -9.85 -12.59
CA ILE A 997 -2.26 -9.64 -11.33
C ILE A 997 -1.25 -9.04 -10.35
N ASP A 998 -1.27 -7.71 -10.25
CA ASP A 998 -0.28 -6.97 -9.48
C ASP A 998 -0.90 -6.34 -8.21
N PRO A 999 -0.75 -6.99 -7.04
CA PRO A 999 -1.24 -6.44 -5.77
C PRO A 999 -0.34 -5.33 -5.23
N ALA A 1000 0.89 -5.19 -5.74
CA ALA A 1000 1.84 -4.15 -5.34
C ALA A 1000 1.61 -2.88 -6.16
N THR A 1001 0.36 -2.44 -6.23
CA THR A 1001 -0.06 -1.25 -6.98
C THR A 1001 -0.83 -0.28 -6.09
N ARG A 1002 -0.65 1.02 -6.34
CA ARG A 1002 -1.47 2.10 -5.76
C ARG A 1002 -1.82 3.09 -6.86
N ASP A 1003 -3.10 3.42 -6.98
CA ASP A 1003 -3.64 4.30 -8.04
C ASP A 1003 -3.26 3.86 -9.46
N GLY A 1004 -3.24 2.54 -9.67
CA GLY A 1004 -2.82 1.95 -10.95
C GLY A 1004 -1.34 2.12 -11.26
N ARG A 1005 -0.48 2.44 -10.29
CA ARG A 1005 0.99 2.51 -10.45
C ARG A 1005 1.68 1.43 -9.66
N ALA A 1006 2.70 0.82 -10.24
CA ALA A 1006 3.49 -0.20 -9.55
C ALA A 1006 4.31 0.44 -8.43
N LEU A 1007 4.14 -0.07 -7.20
CA LEU A 1007 4.94 0.30 -6.05
C LEU A 1007 6.33 -0.33 -6.21
N ARG A 1008 7.37 0.53 -6.21
CA ARG A 1008 8.77 0.15 -6.35
C ARG A 1008 9.56 0.70 -5.17
N VAL A 1009 10.57 -0.04 -4.72
CA VAL A 1009 11.41 0.36 -3.59
C VAL A 1009 12.44 1.40 -4.05
N SER A 1010 12.30 2.67 -3.65
CA SER A 1010 13.21 3.80 -3.95
C SER A 1010 13.53 4.05 -5.44
N ARG A 1011 13.39 5.30 -5.91
CA ARG A 1011 13.65 5.63 -7.33
C ARG A 1011 15.16 5.73 -7.59
N ARG A 1012 15.66 5.05 -8.61
CA ARG A 1012 17.06 5.18 -9.08
C ARG A 1012 17.27 6.55 -9.75
N PRO A 1013 18.49 7.12 -9.72
CA PRO A 1013 18.83 8.26 -10.56
C PRO A 1013 18.55 7.94 -12.03
N PRO A 1014 18.09 8.91 -12.83
CA PRO A 1014 17.89 8.71 -14.26
C PRO A 1014 19.22 8.41 -14.95
N GLY A 1015 19.18 7.63 -16.02
CA GLY A 1015 20.34 7.40 -16.86
C GLY A 1015 20.57 8.52 -17.87
N ASP A 1016 21.77 8.57 -18.44
CA ASP A 1016 22.21 9.62 -19.38
C ASP A 1016 21.82 9.32 -20.84
N TRP A 1017 20.62 8.76 -21.07
CA TRP A 1017 20.13 8.45 -22.41
C TRP A 1017 19.00 9.39 -22.83
N ALA A 1018 19.08 9.88 -24.07
CA ALA A 1018 18.08 10.80 -24.62
C ALA A 1018 16.70 10.12 -24.70
N ARG A 1019 15.65 10.87 -24.37
CA ARG A 1019 14.27 10.40 -24.55
C ARG A 1019 13.88 10.52 -26.04
N PRO A 1020 13.30 9.48 -26.65
CA PRO A 1020 12.88 9.56 -28.04
C PRO A 1020 11.63 10.45 -28.18
N GLU A 1021 11.39 10.99 -29.37
CA GLU A 1021 10.12 11.68 -29.67
C GLU A 1021 8.96 10.68 -29.64
N ALA A 1022 7.84 11.09 -29.03
CA ALA A 1022 6.62 10.28 -29.05
C ALA A 1022 6.07 10.20 -30.49
N PRO A 1023 5.56 9.03 -30.92
CA PRO A 1023 4.91 8.90 -32.22
C PRO A 1023 3.72 9.87 -32.32
N ARG A 1024 3.69 10.69 -33.38
CA ARG A 1024 2.65 11.70 -33.59
C ARG A 1024 1.45 11.08 -34.29
N GLY A 1025 0.25 11.26 -33.73
CA GLY A 1025 -1.02 11.03 -34.43
C GLY A 1025 -1.71 9.67 -34.21
N GLU A 1026 -1.08 8.71 -33.54
CA GLU A 1026 -1.70 7.42 -33.19
C GLU A 1026 -2.09 7.37 -31.71
N ARG A 1027 -3.29 6.85 -31.41
CA ARG A 1027 -3.75 6.66 -30.04
C ARG A 1027 -3.29 5.28 -29.55
N ALA A 1028 -2.72 5.22 -28.35
CA ALA A 1028 -2.34 3.94 -27.74
C ALA A 1028 -3.55 2.98 -27.70
N PRO A 1029 -3.33 1.66 -27.83
CA PRO A 1029 -4.39 0.68 -27.67
C PRO A 1029 -5.10 0.89 -26.34
N ARG A 1030 -6.43 0.82 -26.33
CA ARG A 1030 -7.15 0.85 -25.05
C ARG A 1030 -6.89 -0.46 -24.34
N GLY A 1031 -6.61 -0.37 -23.04
CA GLY A 1031 -6.65 -1.55 -22.17
C GLY A 1031 -8.04 -2.18 -22.19
N PRO A 1032 -8.15 -3.50 -21.93
CA PRO A 1032 -9.43 -4.17 -21.86
C PRO A 1032 -10.31 -3.58 -20.76
N ALA A 1033 -11.63 -3.67 -20.88
CA ALA A 1033 -12.57 -2.97 -19.97
C ALA A 1033 -12.35 -3.28 -18.48
N TRP A 1034 -11.87 -4.49 -18.16
CA TRP A 1034 -11.56 -4.90 -16.79
C TRP A 1034 -10.32 -4.21 -16.21
N SER A 1035 -9.39 -3.74 -17.05
CA SER A 1035 -8.20 -2.98 -16.62
C SER A 1035 -8.44 -1.48 -16.50
N ALA A 1036 -9.65 -1.00 -16.82
CA ALA A 1036 -9.99 0.42 -16.72
C ALA A 1036 -9.81 0.97 -15.30
N GLN A 1037 -9.85 0.13 -14.26
CA GLN A 1037 -9.55 0.53 -12.89
C GLN A 1037 -8.08 0.90 -12.67
N ASP A 1038 -7.16 0.22 -13.36
CA ASP A 1038 -5.73 0.50 -13.32
C ASP A 1038 -5.34 1.71 -14.19
N ASP A 1039 -6.14 2.02 -15.23
CA ASP A 1039 -5.91 3.19 -16.09
C ASP A 1039 -6.64 4.47 -15.60
N ALA A 1040 -7.72 4.34 -14.80
CA ALA A 1040 -8.58 5.48 -14.41
C ALA A 1040 -8.53 5.85 -12.91
N GLY A 1041 -7.71 5.18 -12.08
CA GLY A 1041 -7.67 5.45 -10.63
C GLY A 1041 -9.02 5.26 -9.93
N GLY A 1042 -9.90 4.43 -10.50
CA GLY A 1042 -11.28 4.27 -10.09
C GLY A 1042 -11.48 3.15 -9.07
N ARG A 1043 -12.19 3.46 -7.98
CA ARG A 1043 -12.56 2.54 -6.89
C ARG A 1043 -13.48 1.42 -7.39
N TRP A 1044 -13.13 0.15 -7.10
CA TRP A 1044 -14.02 -1.00 -7.31
C TRP A 1044 -15.15 -0.99 -6.27
N THR A 1045 -16.40 -1.03 -6.74
CA THR A 1045 -17.58 -1.27 -5.90
C THR A 1045 -17.90 -2.76 -5.96
N ALA A 1046 -17.92 -3.42 -4.80
CA ALA A 1046 -18.30 -4.83 -4.70
C ALA A 1046 -19.73 -5.04 -5.26
N PRO A 1047 -20.04 -6.22 -5.85
CA PRO A 1047 -21.42 -6.62 -6.09
C PRO A 1047 -22.17 -6.64 -4.75
N GLU A 1048 -23.33 -5.98 -4.69
CA GLU A 1048 -24.17 -5.90 -3.49
C GLU A 1048 -24.48 -7.30 -2.93
N GLU A 1049 -23.98 -7.60 -1.72
CA GLU A 1049 -24.53 -8.66 -0.89
C GLU A 1049 -26.00 -8.32 -0.61
N ARG A 1050 -26.94 -9.08 -1.21
CA ARG A 1050 -28.36 -8.97 -0.88
C ARG A 1050 -28.54 -9.17 0.62
N GLU A 1051 -29.10 -8.14 1.26
CA GLU A 1051 -29.36 -8.05 2.71
C GLU A 1051 -30.01 -9.32 3.28
N ALA A 1052 -29.35 -9.93 4.27
CA ALA A 1052 -29.98 -10.88 5.16
C ALA A 1052 -30.82 -10.14 6.23
N PRO A 1053 -31.98 -10.68 6.64
CA PRO A 1053 -32.92 -9.96 7.51
C PRO A 1053 -32.39 -9.80 8.95
N PRO A 1054 -32.86 -8.77 9.69
CA PRO A 1054 -32.33 -8.44 11.00
C PRO A 1054 -32.70 -9.50 12.04
N ARG A 1055 -31.70 -10.02 12.75
CA ARG A 1055 -31.87 -10.90 13.91
C ARG A 1055 -32.53 -10.14 15.06
N SER A 1056 -33.55 -10.75 15.64
CA SER A 1056 -34.38 -10.23 16.71
C SER A 1056 -33.58 -9.96 18.00
N ARG A 1057 -33.91 -8.81 18.62
CA ARG A 1057 -33.60 -8.47 20.01
C ARG A 1057 -34.05 -9.61 20.95
N ARG A 1058 -33.14 -10.06 21.81
CA ARG A 1058 -33.50 -10.67 23.09
C ARG A 1058 -33.10 -9.71 24.21
N GLU A 1059 -34.14 -9.24 24.89
CA GLU A 1059 -34.10 -8.44 26.11
C GLU A 1059 -33.72 -9.29 27.33
N GLY A 1060 -33.03 -8.66 28.28
CA GLY A 1060 -33.38 -8.72 29.70
C GLY A 1060 -32.72 -9.78 30.61
N SER A 1061 -31.77 -9.34 31.45
CA SER A 1061 -31.85 -9.29 32.94
C SER A 1061 -30.42 -9.20 33.51
N ALA A 1062 -29.96 -8.09 34.09
CA ALA A 1062 -30.24 -7.56 35.44
C ALA A 1062 -29.76 -8.47 36.60
N SER A 1063 -28.68 -8.06 37.28
CA SER A 1063 -28.45 -8.11 38.75
C SER A 1063 -26.98 -7.73 39.04
N ALA A 1064 -26.68 -6.52 39.50
CA ALA A 1064 -26.64 -6.09 40.91
C ALA A 1064 -25.61 -6.85 41.78
N ALA A 1065 -24.62 -6.09 42.26
CA ALA A 1065 -23.59 -6.47 43.24
C ALA A 1065 -24.18 -6.73 44.65
N PRO A 1066 -23.40 -7.31 45.59
CA PRO A 1066 -22.68 -6.43 46.52
C PRO A 1066 -21.31 -6.93 47.03
N ARG A 1067 -20.59 -5.99 47.67
CA ARG A 1067 -19.33 -6.13 48.41
C ARG A 1067 -19.44 -7.09 49.61
N ALA A 1068 -18.34 -7.79 49.94
CA ALA A 1068 -18.00 -8.18 51.30
C ALA A 1068 -16.48 -8.28 51.51
N VAL A 1069 -16.05 -7.84 52.70
CA VAL A 1069 -14.69 -7.78 53.26
C VAL A 1069 -14.38 -9.10 53.99
N GLY A 1070 -13.15 -9.60 53.91
CA GLY A 1070 -12.66 -10.65 54.82
C GLY A 1070 -11.38 -11.31 54.33
N GLY A 1071 -10.26 -11.08 55.02
CA GLY A 1071 -8.97 -11.71 54.73
C GLY A 1071 -8.84 -13.12 55.30
N GLN A 1072 -8.06 -13.98 54.64
CA GLN A 1072 -7.35 -15.09 55.28
C GLN A 1072 -6.22 -15.62 54.39
N ARG A 1073 -5.20 -16.18 55.05
CA ARG A 1073 -3.88 -16.57 54.56
C ARG A 1073 -3.89 -17.87 53.73
N GLN A 1074 -3.01 -17.87 52.72
CA GLN A 1074 -2.21 -18.93 52.08
C GLN A 1074 -2.71 -20.40 52.03
N ALA A 1075 -2.81 -20.91 50.80
CA ALA A 1075 -2.44 -22.29 50.42
C ALA A 1075 -1.89 -22.27 48.96
N PRO A 1076 -0.90 -23.12 48.61
CA PRO A 1076 -0.27 -23.11 47.29
C PRO A 1076 -1.23 -23.68 46.22
N LYS A 1077 -1.39 -22.96 45.10
CA LYS A 1077 -2.24 -23.37 43.99
C LYS A 1077 -1.65 -24.62 43.29
N PRO A 1078 -2.47 -25.65 43.00
CA PRO A 1078 -2.07 -26.72 42.10
C PRO A 1078 -1.85 -26.16 40.69
N ARG A 1079 -0.82 -26.67 40.00
CA ARG A 1079 -0.56 -26.41 38.58
C ARG A 1079 -1.85 -26.64 37.80
N ARG A 1080 -2.38 -25.58 37.17
CA ARG A 1080 -3.41 -25.69 36.13
C ARG A 1080 -2.80 -26.47 34.98
N GLU A 1081 -3.20 -27.73 34.86
CA GLU A 1081 -3.19 -28.47 33.62
C GLU A 1081 -3.89 -27.58 32.58
N ARG A 1082 -3.17 -27.23 31.51
CA ARG A 1082 -3.75 -26.46 30.40
C ARG A 1082 -4.90 -27.32 29.86
N ASP A 1083 -6.14 -26.84 30.02
CA ASP A 1083 -7.27 -27.32 29.23
C ASP A 1083 -6.88 -27.21 27.76
N ARG A 1084 -6.43 -28.32 27.16
CA ARG A 1084 -6.25 -28.45 25.72
C ARG A 1084 -7.65 -28.33 25.15
N ARG A 1085 -7.94 -27.20 24.50
CA ARG A 1085 -9.13 -27.08 23.65
C ARG A 1085 -9.07 -28.25 22.65
N PRO A 1086 -10.18 -28.99 22.45
CA PRO A 1086 -10.21 -30.03 21.42
C PRO A 1086 -9.87 -29.41 20.05
N PRO A 1087 -9.17 -30.14 19.17
CA PRO A 1087 -8.89 -29.68 17.81
C PRO A 1087 -10.21 -29.31 17.13
N ARG A 1088 -10.29 -28.10 16.57
CA ARG A 1088 -11.46 -27.69 15.79
C ARG A 1088 -11.50 -28.52 14.51
N ALA A 1089 -12.64 -29.14 14.25
CA ALA A 1089 -12.86 -29.92 13.04
C ALA A 1089 -12.56 -29.10 11.77
N PRO A 1090 -11.84 -29.66 10.78
CA PRO A 1090 -11.51 -28.95 9.55
C PRO A 1090 -12.80 -28.59 8.77
N VAL A 1091 -13.04 -27.29 8.60
CA VAL A 1091 -14.24 -26.74 7.95
C VAL A 1091 -14.46 -27.33 6.56
N GLY A 1092 -13.38 -27.62 5.82
CA GLY A 1092 -13.43 -28.21 4.49
C GLY A 1092 -13.90 -29.68 4.45
N GLU A 1093 -13.79 -30.42 5.55
CA GLU A 1093 -14.40 -31.76 5.63
C GLU A 1093 -15.87 -31.66 5.98
N LEU A 1094 -16.25 -30.77 6.90
CA LEU A 1094 -17.65 -30.51 7.23
C LEU A 1094 -18.45 -30.04 6.00
N MET A 1095 -17.87 -29.19 5.16
CA MET A 1095 -18.51 -28.77 3.90
C MET A 1095 -18.71 -29.94 2.93
N ARG A 1096 -17.72 -30.84 2.79
CA ARG A 1096 -17.85 -32.06 1.97
C ARG A 1096 -18.93 -32.99 2.50
N VAL A 1097 -19.03 -33.13 3.82
CA VAL A 1097 -20.08 -33.92 4.46
C VAL A 1097 -21.47 -33.28 4.25
N VAL A 1098 -21.62 -31.98 4.48
CA VAL A 1098 -22.92 -31.29 4.30
C VAL A 1098 -23.35 -31.34 2.84
N GLN A 1099 -22.43 -31.19 1.89
CA GLN A 1099 -22.73 -31.30 0.47
C GLN A 1099 -23.09 -32.72 0.06
N HIS A 1100 -22.37 -33.73 0.57
CA HIS A 1100 -22.71 -35.14 0.34
C HIS A 1100 -24.07 -35.52 0.94
N LEU A 1101 -24.40 -35.02 2.14
CA LEU A 1101 -25.72 -35.22 2.75
C LEU A 1101 -26.84 -34.52 1.97
N ALA A 1102 -26.57 -33.33 1.42
CA ALA A 1102 -27.50 -32.62 0.55
C ALA A 1102 -27.79 -33.43 -0.72
N GLU A 1103 -26.74 -33.93 -1.38
CA GLU A 1103 -26.85 -34.83 -2.55
C GLU A 1103 -27.65 -36.09 -2.24
N LEU A 1104 -27.38 -36.75 -1.11
CA LEU A 1104 -28.12 -37.94 -0.66
C LEU A 1104 -29.60 -37.65 -0.34
N SER A 1105 -29.89 -36.43 0.12
CA SER A 1105 -31.26 -35.99 0.42
C SER A 1105 -32.02 -35.42 -0.79
N GLY A 1106 -31.34 -35.28 -1.94
CA GLY A 1106 -31.90 -34.63 -3.13
C GLY A 1106 -32.10 -33.12 -2.97
N GLU A 1107 -31.41 -32.49 -2.02
CA GLU A 1107 -31.48 -31.06 -1.74
C GLU A 1107 -30.36 -30.33 -2.51
N GLU A 1108 -30.71 -29.35 -3.34
CA GLU A 1108 -29.73 -28.43 -3.93
C GLU A 1108 -29.40 -27.31 -2.94
N LEU A 1109 -28.14 -27.25 -2.48
CA LEU A 1109 -27.65 -26.17 -1.63
C LEU A 1109 -26.87 -25.15 -2.45
N ASP A 1110 -27.29 -23.89 -2.40
CA ASP A 1110 -26.45 -22.78 -2.86
C ASP A 1110 -25.26 -22.55 -1.91
N GLY A 1111 -24.21 -21.89 -2.39
CA GLY A 1111 -22.97 -21.69 -1.62
C GLY A 1111 -23.17 -20.91 -0.31
N ALA A 1112 -24.13 -19.99 -0.25
CA ALA A 1112 -24.45 -19.24 0.96
C ALA A 1112 -25.14 -20.12 2.02
N THR A 1113 -25.99 -21.04 1.58
CA THR A 1113 -26.72 -21.99 2.43
C THR A 1113 -25.80 -23.10 2.91
N LEU A 1114 -24.91 -23.61 2.05
CA LEU A 1114 -23.86 -24.56 2.43
C LEU A 1114 -22.94 -23.97 3.52
N PHE A 1115 -22.43 -22.76 3.30
CA PHE A 1115 -21.54 -22.08 4.25
C PHE A 1115 -22.23 -21.82 5.60
N ARG A 1116 -23.48 -21.35 5.57
CA ARG A 1116 -24.29 -21.14 6.78
C ARG A 1116 -24.52 -22.43 7.57
N ARG A 1117 -24.89 -23.54 6.91
CA ARG A 1117 -25.08 -24.85 7.56
C ARG A 1117 -23.79 -25.37 8.18
N CYS A 1118 -22.65 -25.16 7.51
CA CYS A 1118 -21.35 -25.55 8.06
C CYS A 1118 -20.98 -24.71 9.27
N ARG A 1119 -21.30 -23.41 9.26
CA ARG A 1119 -21.10 -22.53 10.41
C ARG A 1119 -21.97 -22.92 11.61
N GLU A 1120 -23.23 -23.29 11.36
CA GLU A 1120 -24.15 -23.82 12.37
C GLU A 1120 -23.64 -25.15 12.97
N LEU A 1121 -23.01 -26.00 12.16
CA LEU A 1121 -22.33 -27.23 12.61
C LEU A 1121 -21.06 -26.94 13.41
N LEU A 1122 -20.29 -25.91 13.05
CA LEU A 1122 -19.07 -25.50 13.78
C LEU A 1122 -19.37 -24.83 15.12
N ASP A 1123 -20.56 -24.25 15.28
CA ASP A 1123 -21.05 -23.73 16.55
C ASP A 1123 -21.41 -24.86 17.56
N ASP A 1124 -21.49 -26.13 17.09
CA ASP A 1124 -21.64 -27.35 17.91
C ASP A 1124 -20.52 -28.37 17.60
N PRO A 1125 -19.31 -28.19 18.17
CA PRO A 1125 -18.14 -28.99 17.84
C PRO A 1125 -18.28 -30.48 18.19
N ALA A 1126 -19.13 -30.84 19.17
CA ALA A 1126 -19.39 -32.24 19.51
C ALA A 1126 -20.15 -32.93 18.38
N LYS A 1127 -21.17 -32.26 17.83
CA LYS A 1127 -21.97 -32.75 16.72
C LYS A 1127 -21.17 -32.79 15.41
N ALA A 1128 -20.30 -31.82 15.17
CA ALA A 1128 -19.37 -31.82 14.04
C ALA A 1128 -18.42 -33.03 14.08
N SER A 1129 -17.82 -33.33 15.24
CA SER A 1129 -16.96 -34.49 15.41
C SER A 1129 -17.72 -35.82 15.31
N GLU A 1130 -18.96 -35.90 15.81
CA GLU A 1130 -19.82 -37.08 15.67
C GLU A 1130 -20.15 -37.35 14.20
N LEU A 1131 -20.44 -36.30 13.41
CA LEU A 1131 -20.73 -36.39 11.99
C LEU A 1131 -19.53 -36.92 11.18
N LEU A 1132 -18.33 -36.41 11.47
CA LEU A 1132 -17.10 -36.85 10.81
C LEU A 1132 -16.75 -38.31 11.15
N ARG A 1133 -16.91 -38.71 12.42
CA ARG A 1133 -16.76 -40.12 12.84
C ARG A 1133 -17.78 -41.04 12.18
N ALA A 1134 -19.05 -40.62 12.10
CA ALA A 1134 -20.10 -41.40 11.45
C ALA A 1134 -19.83 -41.65 9.96
N MET A 1135 -19.03 -40.78 9.34
CA MET A 1135 -18.57 -40.90 7.95
C MET A 1135 -17.20 -41.60 7.78
N GLY A 1136 -16.61 -42.11 8.86
CA GLY A 1136 -15.33 -42.81 8.82
C GLY A 1136 -14.12 -41.90 8.60
N LEU A 1137 -14.25 -40.60 8.84
CA LEU A 1137 -13.16 -39.62 8.81
C LEU A 1137 -12.67 -39.41 10.25
N GLU A 1138 -11.76 -40.28 10.73
CA GLU A 1138 -11.08 -40.07 12.01
C GLU A 1138 -9.97 -39.02 11.83
N VAL A 1139 -9.96 -38.00 12.69
CA VAL A 1139 -8.79 -37.14 12.88
C VAL A 1139 -7.85 -37.94 13.80
N GLU A 1140 -6.77 -38.50 13.25
CA GLU A 1140 -5.74 -39.15 14.05
C GLU A 1140 -5.20 -38.17 15.10
N ASP A 1141 -5.34 -38.53 16.37
CA ASP A 1141 -4.77 -37.81 17.50
C ASP A 1141 -3.29 -38.21 17.56
N ASP A 1142 -2.42 -37.40 16.95
CA ASP A 1142 -0.96 -37.59 16.95
C ASP A 1142 -0.41 -37.42 18.38
N GLY A 1143 -0.51 -38.52 19.13
CA GLY A 1143 0.35 -38.81 20.26
C GLY A 1143 1.78 -39.02 19.78
N GLN A 1144 2.60 -37.99 20.01
CA GLN A 1144 4.06 -37.97 19.83
C GLN A 1144 4.79 -39.23 20.35
N PRO A 1145 5.98 -39.56 19.79
CA PRO A 1145 7.13 -38.66 19.61
C PRO A 1145 7.38 -38.13 18.21
#